data_AF-A0A8S0GZK9-F1
#
_entry.id   AF-A0A8S0GZK9-F1
#
_cell.length_a   1.000
_cell.length_b   1.000
_cell.length_c   1.000
_cell.angle_alpha   90.00
_cell.angle_beta   90.00
_cell.angle_gamma   90.00
#
_symmetry.space_group_name_H-M   'P 1'
#
loop_
_entity.id
_entity.type
_entity.pdbx_description
1 polymer ?
#
loop_
_entity_poly.entity_id
_entity_poly.type
_entity_poly.pdbx_seq_one_letter_code
_entity_poly.pdbx_strand_id
1 'polypeptide(L)'
;MDDMDALIATPPGWQYQLSDYEARRVREVMDELDRHSAWLELSRFGNGFVRQAAVRGLAAQPSAEALVALLERLNDWVPQVRQEAAAAVEAYWVPEHAGLLLQTLAPLLALAGKQRADHGATLERASAVLQLAQVRDQVQGAFGACRGKAARFVFELLLKGVEDRPALLAMALRHPEVSVRQMAVDACAELPDEQALPLLEEVMRSCGASVRVKALRLLLSRLADCREYLAQALLDPSGALRCLAHWAAPRHGLDPRAVLLARLQQPAPGNKRQWLGLLGLVRELQEPQADAMVRQALASPALSVRLQALQTLGERGMAEQLAALDDASDKVFDCALGLLRQQPWAVFDEALEQRLDQHWHDLPKARRWAMLALKPGWRQLEYLLWRLGQGGSDAAYWREALARWCDSRYGMFDPVTPKPCARPWCNACRRWKPPGNYPSVRSSGCCEERRTAMLTPVEDEHSQALRQQLEAAFCVFDFVRLAVEPGVEVNQALHRQGLQHLYQHLMTRRREAWKKLRQDPRYADVGEPQMRWEPERALPERLSPQQVRQLVCEDPEQQDWALYRAFCQPPYGLHFPGGAEQARQVYGQWLDLLGLDLQQQPQVINWVGDLELDCQAPAMGPHWLPWSEYFDEGLEWWGVWCLTVWNPVRRTLSVLAASATD
;
A
#
# COMPACT_ATOMS: atom_id res chain seq x y z
N MET A 1 -50.19 1.13 45.15
CA MET A 1 -49.82 -0.10 44.41
C MET A 1 -50.68 -0.22 43.16
N ASP A 2 -50.96 0.93 42.51
CA ASP A 2 -51.85 1.09 41.36
C ASP A 2 -51.29 2.28 40.57
N ASP A 3 -50.28 2.04 39.71
CA ASP A 3 -49.95 2.88 38.54
C ASP A 3 -48.77 2.32 37.69
N MET A 4 -48.45 1.02 37.83
CA MET A 4 -47.37 0.36 37.07
C MET A 4 -47.86 -0.32 35.78
N ASP A 5 -49.18 -0.39 35.56
CA ASP A 5 -49.82 -1.06 34.42
C ASP A 5 -50.21 -0.10 33.26
N ALA A 6 -50.07 1.21 33.44
CA ALA A 6 -50.67 2.19 32.54
C ALA A 6 -49.78 2.68 31.37
N LEU A 7 -48.48 2.41 31.34
CA LEU A 7 -47.60 2.91 30.28
C LEU A 7 -46.65 1.83 29.74
N ILE A 8 -47.07 1.32 28.57
CA ILE A 8 -46.57 0.21 27.75
C ILE A 8 -46.90 -1.15 28.37
N ALA A 9 -48.17 -1.55 28.24
CA ALA A 9 -48.56 -2.96 28.29
C ALA A 9 -47.53 -3.77 27.51
N THR A 10 -46.92 -4.76 28.16
CA THR A 10 -46.34 -5.91 27.45
C THR A 10 -47.39 -6.30 26.42
N PRO A 11 -47.13 -6.19 25.10
CA PRO A 11 -48.19 -6.27 24.11
C PRO A 11 -48.96 -7.58 24.32
N PRO A 12 -50.29 -7.52 24.56
CA PRO A 12 -51.07 -8.72 24.82
C PRO A 12 -50.91 -9.68 23.64
N GLY A 13 -50.34 -10.86 23.87
CA GLY A 13 -50.24 -11.93 22.85
C GLY A 13 -48.84 -12.45 22.53
N TRP A 14 -47.76 -11.87 23.05
CA TRP A 14 -46.40 -12.28 22.67
C TRP A 14 -45.88 -13.52 23.39
N GLN A 15 -46.46 -13.83 24.55
CA GLN A 15 -46.07 -14.99 25.35
C GLN A 15 -46.24 -16.33 24.59
N TYR A 16 -47.09 -16.36 23.56
CA TYR A 16 -47.28 -17.55 22.70
C TYR A 16 -46.27 -17.66 21.54
N GLN A 17 -45.41 -16.66 21.33
CA GLN A 17 -44.44 -16.60 20.22
C GLN A 17 -42.99 -16.69 20.70
N LEU A 18 -42.78 -16.83 22.01
CA LEU A 18 -41.48 -17.00 22.65
C LEU A 18 -41.38 -18.43 23.19
N SER A 19 -40.21 -19.04 23.04
CA SER A 19 -39.87 -20.22 23.83
C SER A 19 -39.76 -19.86 25.32
N ASP A 20 -39.91 -20.86 26.20
CA ASP A 20 -39.73 -20.67 27.65
C ASP A 20 -38.37 -20.06 28.00
N TYR A 21 -37.35 -20.41 27.22
CA TYR A 21 -36.01 -19.85 27.33
C TYR A 21 -35.97 -18.37 26.98
N GLU A 22 -36.53 -17.97 25.82
CA GLU A 22 -36.57 -16.57 25.41
C GLU A 22 -37.41 -15.72 26.36
N ALA A 23 -38.56 -16.23 26.81
CA ALA A 23 -39.42 -15.54 27.76
C ALA A 23 -38.72 -15.34 29.12
N ARG A 24 -37.93 -16.32 29.58
CA ARG A 24 -37.12 -16.18 30.78
C ARG A 24 -36.02 -15.12 30.58
N ARG A 25 -35.29 -15.19 29.47
CA ARG A 25 -34.22 -14.24 29.20
C ARG A 25 -34.72 -12.81 29.09
N VAL A 26 -35.87 -12.58 28.46
CA VAL A 26 -36.50 -11.26 28.39
C VAL A 26 -36.85 -10.74 29.79
N ARG A 27 -37.39 -11.59 30.66
CA ARG A 27 -37.68 -11.20 32.06
C ARG A 27 -36.41 -10.86 32.83
N GLU A 28 -35.38 -11.69 32.74
CA GLU A 28 -34.08 -11.44 33.38
C GLU A 28 -33.53 -10.06 32.99
N VAL A 29 -33.50 -9.73 31.69
CA VAL A 29 -33.02 -8.42 31.21
C VAL A 29 -33.88 -7.27 31.74
N MET A 30 -35.21 -7.44 31.79
CA MET A 30 -36.14 -6.40 32.27
C MET A 30 -36.12 -6.22 33.79
N ASP A 31 -35.73 -7.26 34.55
CA ASP A 31 -35.62 -7.21 36.01
C ASP A 31 -34.24 -6.71 36.47
N GLU A 32 -33.18 -7.00 35.71
CA GLU A 32 -31.79 -6.63 36.05
C GLU A 32 -31.41 -5.20 35.63
N LEU A 33 -32.00 -4.68 34.57
CA LEU A 33 -31.66 -3.36 34.00
C LEU A 33 -32.76 -2.34 34.20
N ASP A 34 -32.40 -1.06 34.21
CA ASP A 34 -33.40 -0.01 34.06
C ASP A 34 -34.11 -0.15 32.69
N ARG A 35 -35.34 0.36 32.61
CA ARG A 35 -36.20 0.16 31.46
C ARG A 35 -35.56 0.59 30.13
N HIS A 36 -34.77 1.67 30.12
CA HIS A 36 -34.12 2.15 28.90
C HIS A 36 -33.00 1.20 28.46
N SER A 37 -32.12 0.85 29.39
CA SER A 37 -31.02 -0.10 29.17
C SER A 37 -31.52 -1.49 28.74
N ALA A 38 -32.62 -1.96 29.35
CA ALA A 38 -33.29 -3.20 28.96
C ALA A 38 -33.73 -3.16 27.49
N TRP A 39 -34.36 -2.07 27.04
CA TRP A 39 -34.76 -1.95 25.64
C TRP A 39 -33.58 -1.87 24.67
N LEU A 40 -32.48 -1.23 25.07
CA LEU A 40 -31.25 -1.24 24.25
C LEU A 40 -30.72 -2.67 24.08
N GLU A 41 -30.66 -3.47 25.14
CA GLU A 41 -30.24 -4.88 25.06
C GLU A 41 -31.21 -5.72 24.21
N LEU A 42 -32.51 -5.61 24.49
CA LEU A 42 -33.55 -6.36 23.79
C LEU A 42 -33.69 -5.97 22.31
N SER A 43 -33.26 -4.77 21.91
CA SER A 43 -33.21 -4.37 20.51
C SER A 43 -32.29 -5.25 19.65
N ARG A 44 -31.33 -5.96 20.27
CA ARG A 44 -30.36 -6.85 19.62
C ARG A 44 -30.71 -8.34 19.76
N PHE A 45 -31.87 -8.64 20.34
CA PHE A 45 -32.29 -10.00 20.63
C PHE A 45 -32.49 -10.83 19.35
N GLY A 46 -32.30 -12.15 19.42
CA GLY A 46 -32.43 -13.03 18.24
C GLY A 46 -33.85 -13.09 17.66
N ASN A 47 -34.85 -12.99 18.53
CA ASN A 47 -36.27 -13.05 18.17
C ASN A 47 -36.79 -11.70 17.64
N GLY A 48 -37.39 -11.72 16.44
CA GLY A 48 -37.89 -10.55 15.74
C GLY A 48 -39.05 -9.84 16.45
N PHE A 49 -39.89 -10.59 17.17
CA PHE A 49 -40.90 -9.98 18.02
C PHE A 49 -40.20 -9.17 19.10
N VAL A 50 -39.36 -9.77 19.95
CA VAL A 50 -38.66 -9.05 21.04
C VAL A 50 -38.01 -7.73 20.56
N ARG A 51 -37.33 -7.76 19.41
CA ARG A 51 -36.75 -6.54 18.81
C ARG A 51 -37.81 -5.50 18.43
N GLN A 52 -38.95 -5.90 17.87
CA GLN A 52 -40.06 -4.99 17.55
C GLN A 52 -40.61 -4.30 18.82
N ALA A 53 -40.73 -5.01 19.95
CA ALA A 53 -41.18 -4.41 21.21
C ALA A 53 -40.13 -3.45 21.76
N ALA A 54 -38.85 -3.84 21.69
CA ALA A 54 -37.76 -2.98 22.08
C ALA A 54 -37.71 -1.69 21.25
N VAL A 55 -37.90 -1.77 19.92
CA VAL A 55 -38.00 -0.58 19.04
C VAL A 55 -39.12 0.37 19.50
N ARG A 56 -40.31 -0.15 19.83
CA ARG A 56 -41.42 0.66 20.36
C ARG A 56 -41.10 1.25 21.73
N GLY A 57 -40.43 0.49 22.60
CA GLY A 57 -39.99 0.95 23.91
C GLY A 57 -38.97 2.09 23.81
N LEU A 58 -38.00 1.97 22.90
CA LEU A 58 -36.99 3.00 22.63
C LEU A 58 -37.60 4.27 22.03
N ALA A 59 -38.63 4.13 21.19
CA ALA A 59 -39.32 5.29 20.59
C ALA A 59 -39.97 6.22 21.63
N ALA A 60 -40.32 5.70 22.80
CA ALA A 60 -40.98 6.49 23.86
C ALA A 60 -40.02 7.38 24.66
N GLN A 61 -38.71 7.15 24.58
CA GLN A 61 -37.71 7.89 25.37
C GLN A 61 -36.52 8.28 24.49
N PRO A 62 -36.56 9.46 23.84
CA PRO A 62 -35.50 9.90 22.95
C PRO A 62 -34.15 10.08 23.66
N SER A 63 -33.15 9.35 23.22
CA SER A 63 -31.73 9.49 23.58
C SER A 63 -30.83 9.22 22.38
N ALA A 64 -29.53 9.50 22.49
CA ALA A 64 -28.57 9.18 21.45
C ALA A 64 -28.43 7.66 21.30
N GLU A 65 -28.39 6.93 22.41
CA GLU A 65 -28.31 5.48 22.46
C GLU A 65 -29.53 4.82 21.82
N ALA A 66 -30.73 5.33 22.12
CA ALA A 66 -31.96 4.87 21.48
C ALA A 66 -31.92 5.13 19.97
N LEU A 67 -31.46 6.31 19.54
CA LEU A 67 -31.33 6.60 18.12
C LEU A 67 -30.33 5.66 17.44
N VAL A 68 -29.18 5.36 18.05
CA VAL A 68 -28.24 4.36 17.49
C VAL A 68 -28.93 3.02 17.31
N ALA A 69 -29.63 2.52 18.33
CA ALA A 69 -30.34 1.25 18.24
C ALA A 69 -31.44 1.27 17.17
N LEU A 70 -32.20 2.37 17.05
CA LEU A 70 -33.24 2.53 16.02
C LEU A 70 -32.64 2.58 14.61
N LEU A 71 -31.54 3.31 14.40
CA LEU A 71 -30.81 3.37 13.12
C LEU A 71 -30.31 1.98 12.71
N GLU A 72 -29.78 1.18 13.64
CA GLU A 72 -29.40 -0.21 13.33
C GLU A 72 -30.61 -1.05 12.88
N ARG A 73 -31.80 -0.81 13.45
CA ARG A 73 -33.04 -1.54 13.14
C ARG A 73 -33.71 -1.06 11.85
N LEU A 74 -33.34 0.08 11.28
CA LEU A 74 -33.78 0.46 9.93
C LEU A 74 -33.36 -0.57 8.87
N ASN A 75 -32.26 -1.31 9.10
CA ASN A 75 -31.77 -2.38 8.23
C ASN A 75 -31.93 -3.79 8.85
N ASP A 76 -32.94 -3.98 9.72
CA ASP A 76 -33.29 -5.29 10.28
C ASP A 76 -33.70 -6.29 9.18
N TRP A 77 -33.53 -7.60 9.38
CA TRP A 77 -34.00 -8.59 8.41
C TRP A 77 -35.53 -8.77 8.45
N VAL A 78 -36.19 -8.45 9.57
CA VAL A 78 -37.64 -8.54 9.74
C VAL A 78 -38.31 -7.23 9.26
N PRO A 79 -39.19 -7.27 8.24
CA PRO A 79 -39.82 -6.08 7.69
C PRO A 79 -40.62 -5.26 8.72
N GLN A 80 -41.30 -5.92 9.65
CA GLN A 80 -42.10 -5.26 10.70
C GLN A 80 -41.20 -4.47 11.67
N VAL A 81 -40.03 -5.00 12.01
CA VAL A 81 -39.06 -4.29 12.85
C VAL A 81 -38.53 -3.06 12.10
N ARG A 82 -38.25 -3.18 10.81
CA ARG A 82 -37.82 -2.03 9.97
C ARG A 82 -38.87 -0.94 9.91
N GLN A 83 -40.14 -1.31 9.69
CA GLN A 83 -41.26 -0.34 9.61
C GLN A 83 -41.45 0.42 10.92
N GLU A 84 -41.38 -0.27 12.05
CA GLU A 84 -41.50 0.35 13.37
C GLU A 84 -40.29 1.24 13.68
N ALA A 85 -39.09 0.81 13.30
CA ALA A 85 -37.89 1.63 13.44
C ALA A 85 -37.98 2.88 12.56
N ALA A 86 -38.48 2.76 11.33
CA ALA A 86 -38.70 3.89 10.43
C ALA A 86 -39.70 4.89 10.99
N ALA A 87 -40.80 4.41 11.59
CA ALA A 87 -41.77 5.28 12.27
C ALA A 87 -41.16 5.95 13.52
N ALA A 88 -40.37 5.21 14.30
CA ALA A 88 -39.76 5.71 15.53
C ALA A 88 -38.73 6.83 15.26
N VAL A 89 -37.92 6.70 14.20
CA VAL A 89 -36.91 7.72 13.88
C VAL A 89 -37.51 9.04 13.38
N GLU A 90 -38.78 9.05 12.92
CA GLU A 90 -39.44 10.30 12.49
C GLU A 90 -39.49 11.36 13.59
N ALA A 91 -39.61 10.94 14.86
CA ALA A 91 -39.59 11.85 15.99
C ALA A 91 -38.24 12.60 16.14
N TYR A 92 -37.15 12.07 15.59
CA TYR A 92 -35.82 12.65 15.67
C TYR A 92 -35.52 13.68 14.57
N TRP A 93 -36.36 13.78 13.53
CA TRP A 93 -36.15 14.71 12.42
C TRP A 93 -36.65 16.13 12.72
N VAL A 94 -36.26 16.64 13.89
CA VAL A 94 -36.66 17.95 14.39
C VAL A 94 -35.44 18.68 14.97
N PRO A 95 -35.41 20.03 14.90
CA PRO A 95 -34.24 20.80 15.32
C PRO A 95 -33.90 20.64 16.81
N GLU A 96 -34.89 20.38 17.68
CA GLU A 96 -34.70 20.11 19.12
C GLU A 96 -33.80 18.88 19.37
N HIS A 97 -33.70 17.99 18.38
CA HIS A 97 -32.90 16.78 18.45
C HIS A 97 -31.59 16.86 17.64
N ALA A 98 -31.20 18.03 17.13
CA ALA A 98 -29.94 18.18 16.40
C ALA A 98 -28.72 17.72 17.20
N GLY A 99 -28.70 17.95 18.52
CA GLY A 99 -27.65 17.45 19.41
C GLY A 99 -27.55 15.92 19.42
N LEU A 100 -28.68 15.20 19.37
CA LEU A 100 -28.70 13.74 19.31
C LEU A 100 -28.25 13.26 17.93
N LEU A 101 -28.74 13.90 16.85
CA LEU A 101 -28.32 13.62 15.47
C LEU A 101 -26.81 13.74 15.29
N LEU A 102 -26.21 14.80 15.83
CA LEU A 102 -24.76 15.06 15.79
C LEU A 102 -23.96 13.98 16.55
N GLN A 103 -24.45 13.51 17.70
CA GLN A 103 -23.84 12.41 18.46
C GLN A 103 -23.91 11.08 17.70
N THR A 104 -24.92 10.88 16.85
CA THR A 104 -25.16 9.64 16.11
C THR A 104 -24.74 9.70 14.63
N LEU A 105 -23.91 10.66 14.22
CA LEU A 105 -23.51 10.79 12.81
C LEU A 105 -22.86 9.53 12.24
N ALA A 106 -22.02 8.84 13.01
CA ALA A 106 -21.35 7.63 12.53
C ALA A 106 -22.35 6.51 12.15
N PRO A 107 -23.26 6.06 13.03
CA PRO A 107 -24.28 5.08 12.66
C PRO A 107 -25.28 5.60 11.63
N LEU A 108 -25.63 6.90 11.65
CA LEU A 108 -26.50 7.51 10.64
C LEU A 108 -25.89 7.39 9.24
N LEU A 109 -24.63 7.82 9.06
CA LEU A 109 -23.94 7.76 7.77
C LEU A 109 -23.60 6.33 7.34
N ALA A 110 -23.54 5.38 8.28
CA ALA A 110 -23.34 3.97 7.96
C ALA A 110 -24.54 3.36 7.20
N LEU A 111 -25.74 3.98 7.28
CA LEU A 111 -26.92 3.56 6.53
C LEU A 111 -26.74 3.61 5.02
N ALA A 112 -25.90 4.51 4.51
CA ALA A 112 -25.64 4.62 3.07
C ALA A 112 -25.04 3.32 2.46
N GLY A 113 -24.40 2.49 3.29
CA GLY A 113 -23.86 1.19 2.87
C GLY A 113 -24.74 0.00 3.23
N LYS A 114 -25.99 0.23 3.66
CA LYS A 114 -26.95 -0.83 4.01
C LYS A 114 -27.93 -1.03 2.86
N GLN A 115 -28.25 -2.30 2.57
CA GLN A 115 -28.92 -2.69 1.32
C GLN A 115 -30.29 -3.35 1.52
N ARG A 116 -30.74 -3.64 2.75
CA ARG A 116 -32.07 -4.29 2.95
C ARG A 116 -33.24 -3.34 2.77
N ALA A 117 -32.96 -2.04 2.74
CA ALA A 117 -33.89 -0.98 2.38
C ALA A 117 -33.10 0.19 1.79
N ASP A 118 -33.78 1.06 1.04
CA ASP A 118 -33.22 2.34 0.62
C ASP A 118 -33.30 3.33 1.79
N HIS A 119 -32.14 3.84 2.21
CA HIS A 119 -32.01 4.78 3.32
C HIS A 119 -31.74 6.22 2.86
N GLY A 120 -31.80 6.49 1.55
CA GLY A 120 -31.57 7.83 0.99
C GLY A 120 -32.49 8.88 1.61
N ALA A 121 -33.79 8.62 1.67
CA ALA A 121 -34.78 9.53 2.26
C ALA A 121 -34.51 9.84 3.75
N THR A 122 -34.04 8.86 4.53
CA THR A 122 -33.65 9.06 5.94
C THR A 122 -32.45 10.00 6.05
N LEU A 123 -31.41 9.78 5.22
CA LEU A 123 -30.22 10.62 5.20
C LEU A 123 -30.54 12.06 4.75
N GLU A 124 -31.44 12.22 3.77
CA GLU A 124 -31.92 13.52 3.31
C GLU A 124 -32.68 14.27 4.40
N ARG A 125 -33.60 13.61 5.12
CA ARG A 125 -34.32 14.21 6.25
C ARG A 125 -33.39 14.66 7.36
N ALA A 126 -32.47 13.81 7.78
CA ALA A 126 -31.48 14.17 8.80
C ALA A 126 -30.59 15.34 8.34
N SER A 127 -30.20 15.36 7.07
CA SER A 127 -29.44 16.47 6.47
C SER A 127 -30.23 17.77 6.45
N ALA A 128 -31.53 17.72 6.13
CA ALA A 128 -32.41 18.88 6.10
C ALA A 128 -32.53 19.52 7.49
N VAL A 129 -32.69 18.72 8.55
CA VAL A 129 -32.74 19.21 9.93
C VAL A 129 -31.43 19.89 10.32
N LEU A 130 -30.29 19.24 10.02
CA LEU A 130 -28.97 19.78 10.33
C LEU A 130 -28.56 21.00 9.47
N GLN A 131 -29.34 21.36 8.44
CA GLN A 131 -29.17 22.57 7.65
C GLN A 131 -30.05 23.74 8.14
N LEU A 132 -30.96 23.51 9.08
CA LEU A 132 -31.81 24.58 9.59
C LEU A 132 -30.98 25.67 10.28
N ALA A 133 -31.30 26.93 10.02
CA ALA A 133 -30.57 28.08 10.59
C ALA A 133 -30.52 28.05 12.12
N GLN A 134 -31.58 27.58 12.78
CA GLN A 134 -31.67 27.51 14.25
C GLN A 134 -30.71 26.51 14.91
N VAL A 135 -30.18 25.53 14.17
CA VAL A 135 -29.21 24.54 14.70
C VAL A 135 -27.79 24.79 14.24
N ARG A 136 -27.57 25.87 13.47
CA ARG A 136 -26.29 26.18 12.83
C ARG A 136 -25.14 26.26 13.82
N ASP A 137 -25.30 26.98 14.92
CA ASP A 137 -24.26 27.15 15.94
C ASP A 137 -23.88 25.80 16.58
N GLN A 138 -24.85 24.91 16.76
CA GLN A 138 -24.61 23.57 17.29
C GLN A 138 -23.82 22.71 16.30
N VAL A 139 -24.15 22.76 15.01
CA VAL A 139 -23.42 22.06 13.94
C VAL A 139 -22.00 22.61 13.79
N GLN A 140 -21.83 23.93 13.85
CA GLN A 140 -20.52 24.58 13.83
C GLN A 140 -19.68 24.21 15.05
N GLY A 141 -20.28 24.17 16.24
CA GLY A 141 -19.63 23.72 17.48
C GLY A 141 -19.17 22.26 17.41
N ALA A 142 -19.95 21.39 16.76
CA ALA A 142 -19.61 19.98 16.59
C ALA A 142 -18.49 19.75 15.55
N PHE A 143 -18.34 20.64 14.57
CA PHE A 143 -17.42 20.46 13.44
C PHE A 143 -15.99 20.14 13.86
N GLY A 144 -15.41 20.91 14.78
CA GLY A 144 -14.02 20.70 15.23
C GLY A 144 -13.76 19.37 15.94
N ALA A 145 -14.80 18.76 16.53
CA ALA A 145 -14.71 17.47 17.21
C ALA A 145 -14.91 16.27 16.26
N CYS A 146 -15.54 16.48 15.11
CA CYS A 146 -15.85 15.42 14.16
C CYS A 146 -14.58 14.84 13.50
N ARG A 147 -14.64 13.55 13.13
CA ARG A 147 -13.56 12.84 12.44
C ARG A 147 -14.09 12.03 11.24
N GLY A 148 -13.24 11.70 10.29
CA GLY A 148 -13.55 10.79 9.18
C GLY A 148 -14.76 11.22 8.34
N LYS A 149 -15.71 10.29 8.12
CA LYS A 149 -16.94 10.54 7.32
C LYS A 149 -17.83 11.62 7.94
N ALA A 150 -17.95 11.66 9.27
CA ALA A 150 -18.77 12.65 9.96
C ALA A 150 -18.22 14.08 9.76
N ALA A 151 -16.90 14.27 9.82
CA ALA A 151 -16.30 15.58 9.60
C ALA A 151 -16.55 16.12 8.19
N ARG A 152 -16.43 15.26 7.17
CA ARG A 152 -16.72 15.63 5.78
C ARG A 152 -18.19 15.98 5.58
N PHE A 153 -19.08 15.17 6.12
CA PHE A 153 -20.51 15.42 6.07
C PHE A 153 -20.88 16.76 6.73
N VAL A 154 -20.41 17.01 7.96
CA VAL A 154 -20.67 18.28 8.66
C VAL A 154 -20.10 19.47 7.90
N PHE A 155 -18.90 19.33 7.30
CA PHE A 155 -18.34 20.39 6.46
C PHE A 155 -19.22 20.69 5.25
N GLU A 156 -19.72 19.67 4.54
CA GLU A 156 -20.65 19.84 3.41
C GLU A 156 -21.95 20.52 3.83
N LEU A 157 -22.50 20.18 4.99
CA LEU A 157 -23.70 20.83 5.54
C LEU A 157 -23.44 22.32 5.78
N LEU A 158 -22.33 22.65 6.45
CA LEU A 158 -21.97 24.03 6.74
C LEU A 158 -21.73 24.84 5.46
N LEU A 159 -21.14 24.22 4.45
CA LEU A 159 -20.83 24.87 3.17
C LEU A 159 -22.10 25.25 2.38
N LYS A 160 -23.17 24.45 2.45
CA LYS A 160 -24.42 24.64 1.68
C LYS A 160 -25.27 25.85 2.11
N GLY A 161 -24.96 26.51 3.21
CA GLY A 161 -25.77 27.64 3.70
C GLY A 161 -24.97 28.77 4.34
N VAL A 162 -23.65 28.85 4.13
CA VAL A 162 -22.80 29.85 4.80
C VAL A 162 -22.86 31.22 4.15
N GLU A 163 -23.09 32.25 4.98
CA GLU A 163 -22.98 33.65 4.58
C GLU A 163 -21.51 34.06 4.46
N ASP A 164 -20.71 33.86 5.52
CA ASP A 164 -19.25 34.08 5.50
C ASP A 164 -18.47 32.82 5.10
N ARG A 165 -18.53 32.51 3.81
CA ARG A 165 -17.82 31.37 3.23
C ARG A 165 -16.30 31.41 3.47
N PRO A 166 -15.60 32.56 3.29
CA PRO A 166 -14.17 32.66 3.59
C PRO A 166 -13.81 32.26 5.03
N ALA A 167 -14.57 32.71 6.04
CA ALA A 167 -14.30 32.35 7.43
C ALA A 167 -14.45 30.84 7.68
N LEU A 168 -15.49 30.21 7.12
CA LEU A 168 -15.66 28.76 7.22
C LEU A 168 -14.50 28.01 6.57
N LEU A 169 -14.07 28.41 5.37
CA LEU A 169 -12.94 27.78 4.69
C LEU A 169 -11.64 27.97 5.48
N ALA A 170 -11.39 29.15 6.05
CA ALA A 170 -10.23 29.40 6.90
C ALA A 170 -10.20 28.47 8.13
N MET A 171 -11.34 28.20 8.75
CA MET A 171 -11.47 27.22 9.82
C MET A 171 -11.22 25.80 9.32
N ALA A 172 -11.83 25.41 8.19
CA ALA A 172 -11.72 24.07 7.62
C ALA A 172 -10.30 23.73 7.15
N LEU A 173 -9.54 24.72 6.64
CA LEU A 173 -8.13 24.57 6.27
C LEU A 173 -7.21 24.30 7.46
N ARG A 174 -7.65 24.59 8.69
CA ARG A 174 -6.96 24.27 9.94
C ARG A 174 -7.52 23.03 10.65
N HIS A 175 -8.52 22.38 10.06
CA HIS A 175 -9.14 21.19 10.65
C HIS A 175 -8.12 20.04 10.75
N PRO A 176 -8.15 19.18 11.79
CA PRO A 176 -7.20 18.07 11.95
C PRO A 176 -7.27 17.03 10.81
N GLU A 177 -8.46 16.79 10.25
CA GLU A 177 -8.67 15.86 9.15
C GLU A 177 -8.13 16.40 7.81
N VAL A 178 -7.20 15.66 7.20
CA VAL A 178 -6.61 15.99 5.88
C VAL A 178 -7.70 16.12 4.81
N SER A 179 -8.67 15.21 4.80
CA SER A 179 -9.73 15.20 3.78
C SER A 179 -10.60 16.45 3.84
N VAL A 180 -10.88 16.97 5.04
CA VAL A 180 -11.63 18.23 5.20
C VAL A 180 -10.81 19.41 4.65
N ARG A 181 -9.50 19.46 4.95
CA ARG A 181 -8.62 20.49 4.39
C ARG A 181 -8.59 20.44 2.86
N GLN A 182 -8.58 19.24 2.26
CA GLN A 182 -8.63 19.08 0.80
C GLN A 182 -9.95 19.58 0.22
N MET A 183 -11.09 19.21 0.81
CA MET A 183 -12.41 19.71 0.39
C MET A 183 -12.51 21.23 0.53
N ALA A 184 -11.90 21.81 1.57
CA ALA A 184 -11.85 23.25 1.75
C ALA A 184 -11.01 23.96 0.67
N VAL A 185 -9.89 23.37 0.25
CA VAL A 185 -9.12 23.87 -0.91
C VAL A 185 -9.96 23.80 -2.20
N ASP A 186 -10.67 22.70 -2.43
CA ASP A 186 -11.54 22.57 -3.60
C ASP A 186 -12.66 23.63 -3.56
N ALA A 187 -13.25 23.88 -2.38
CA ALA A 187 -14.28 24.90 -2.19
C ALA A 187 -13.77 26.34 -2.35
N CYS A 188 -12.46 26.59 -2.24
CA CYS A 188 -11.86 27.88 -2.59
C CYS A 188 -11.99 28.18 -4.10
N ALA A 189 -12.20 27.16 -4.94
CA ALA A 189 -12.37 27.34 -6.39
C ALA A 189 -13.63 28.18 -6.73
N GLU A 190 -14.59 28.28 -5.82
CA GLU A 190 -15.81 29.09 -5.98
C GLU A 190 -15.68 30.51 -5.42
N LEU A 191 -14.58 30.83 -4.72
CA LEU A 191 -14.34 32.17 -4.18
C LEU A 191 -13.69 33.10 -5.21
N PRO A 192 -14.00 34.42 -5.16
CA PRO A 192 -13.22 35.45 -5.85
C PRO A 192 -11.75 35.43 -5.43
N ASP A 193 -10.85 35.82 -6.32
CA ASP A 193 -9.40 35.74 -6.09
C ASP A 193 -8.94 36.53 -4.86
N GLU A 194 -9.54 37.70 -4.59
CA GLU A 194 -9.25 38.53 -3.41
C GLU A 194 -9.43 37.77 -2.08
N GLN A 195 -10.33 36.78 -2.05
CA GLN A 195 -10.60 35.95 -0.87
C GLN A 195 -9.90 34.60 -0.94
N ALA A 196 -9.79 34.00 -2.13
CA ALA A 196 -9.22 32.68 -2.32
C ALA A 196 -7.69 32.69 -2.16
N LEU A 197 -7.00 33.67 -2.74
CA LEU A 197 -5.53 33.69 -2.78
C LEU A 197 -4.90 33.70 -1.38
N PRO A 198 -5.33 34.56 -0.42
CA PRO A 198 -4.76 34.53 0.93
C PRO A 198 -4.91 33.18 1.64
N LEU A 199 -6.02 32.48 1.41
CA LEU A 199 -6.28 31.14 1.97
C LEU A 199 -5.36 30.09 1.35
N LEU A 200 -5.18 30.12 0.02
CA LEU A 200 -4.32 29.18 -0.69
C LEU A 200 -2.84 29.38 -0.34
N GLU A 201 -2.40 30.63 -0.18
CA GLU A 201 -1.06 30.98 0.27
C GLU A 201 -0.78 30.48 1.69
N GLU A 202 -1.76 30.59 2.59
CA GLU A 202 -1.68 30.02 3.94
C GLU A 202 -1.50 28.50 3.89
N VAL A 203 -2.26 27.82 3.02
CA VAL A 203 -2.14 26.37 2.82
C VAL A 203 -0.74 25.99 2.35
N MET A 204 -0.18 26.73 1.39
CA MET A 204 1.18 26.48 0.89
C MET A 204 2.25 26.56 1.98
N ARG A 205 2.01 27.34 3.04
CA ARG A 205 2.93 27.53 4.17
C ARG A 205 2.73 26.52 5.31
N SER A 206 1.49 26.20 5.67
CA SER A 206 1.18 25.48 6.92
C SER A 206 0.78 24.02 6.74
N CYS A 207 0.37 23.60 5.54
CA CYS A 207 -0.22 22.27 5.35
C CYS A 207 0.74 21.19 4.86
N GLY A 208 0.32 19.93 5.05
CA GLY A 208 0.99 18.74 4.49
C GLY A 208 0.96 18.70 2.96
N ALA A 209 1.83 17.87 2.38
CA ALA A 209 2.06 17.83 0.92
C ALA A 209 0.79 17.67 0.08
N SER A 210 -0.09 16.72 0.40
CA SER A 210 -1.29 16.42 -0.40
C SER A 210 -2.26 17.61 -0.51
N VAL A 211 -2.38 18.42 0.53
CA VAL A 211 -3.22 19.64 0.54
C VAL A 211 -2.54 20.75 -0.28
N ARG A 212 -1.22 20.89 -0.14
CA ARG A 212 -0.44 21.88 -0.89
C ARG A 212 -0.39 21.61 -2.39
N VAL A 213 -0.39 20.34 -2.82
CA VAL A 213 -0.52 19.99 -4.25
C VAL A 213 -1.82 20.56 -4.82
N LYS A 214 -2.95 20.34 -4.14
CA LYS A 214 -4.26 20.90 -4.55
C LYS A 214 -4.23 22.42 -4.57
N ALA A 215 -3.67 23.06 -3.54
CA ALA A 215 -3.58 24.51 -3.48
C ALA A 215 -2.72 25.08 -4.61
N LEU A 216 -1.56 24.47 -4.89
CA LEU A 216 -0.70 24.88 -6.00
C LEU A 216 -1.43 24.75 -7.34
N ARG A 217 -2.14 23.65 -7.61
CA ARG A 217 -2.94 23.51 -8.85
C ARG A 217 -3.92 24.66 -9.03
N LEU A 218 -4.61 25.05 -7.96
CA LEU A 218 -5.58 26.15 -8.01
C LEU A 218 -4.90 27.53 -8.17
N LEU A 219 -3.75 27.75 -7.53
CA LEU A 219 -2.95 28.96 -7.70
C LEU A 219 -2.45 29.11 -9.15
N LEU A 220 -2.00 28.03 -9.78
CA LEU A 220 -1.51 28.04 -11.17
C LEU A 220 -2.58 28.46 -12.17
N SER A 221 -3.86 28.16 -11.92
CA SER A 221 -4.96 28.58 -12.78
C SER A 221 -5.46 30.00 -12.54
N ARG A 222 -5.05 30.63 -11.43
CA ARG A 222 -5.59 31.93 -10.97
C ARG A 222 -4.58 33.07 -11.06
N LEU A 223 -3.30 32.78 -10.84
CA LEU A 223 -2.25 33.78 -10.84
C LEU A 223 -1.71 34.03 -12.25
N ALA A 224 -1.55 35.31 -12.61
CA ALA A 224 -0.87 35.71 -13.83
C ALA A 224 0.64 35.38 -13.80
N ASP A 225 1.28 35.56 -12.64
CA ASP A 225 2.66 35.14 -12.39
C ASP A 225 2.71 34.19 -11.20
N CYS A 226 3.07 32.94 -11.46
CA CYS A 226 3.20 31.88 -10.46
C CYS A 226 4.64 31.37 -10.33
N ARG A 227 5.62 32.04 -10.95
CA ARG A 227 7.02 31.58 -11.00
C ARG A 227 7.63 31.44 -9.62
N GLU A 228 7.29 32.31 -8.67
CA GLU A 228 7.77 32.20 -7.29
C GLU A 228 7.26 30.92 -6.61
N TYR A 229 5.95 30.63 -6.72
CA TYR A 229 5.36 29.41 -6.18
C TYR A 229 5.97 28.15 -6.82
N LEU A 230 6.22 28.19 -8.12
CA LEU A 230 6.88 27.09 -8.84
C LEU A 230 8.33 26.91 -8.40
N ALA A 231 9.09 27.99 -8.23
CA ALA A 231 10.46 27.93 -7.72
C ALA A 231 10.52 27.36 -6.29
N GLN A 232 9.59 27.76 -5.42
CA GLN A 232 9.47 27.18 -4.07
C GLN A 232 9.06 25.70 -4.12
N ALA A 233 8.13 25.34 -5.00
CA ALA A 233 7.64 23.97 -5.13
C ALA A 233 8.68 23.01 -5.73
N LEU A 234 9.54 23.48 -6.64
CA LEU A 234 10.71 22.74 -7.15
C LEU A 234 11.73 22.41 -6.04
N LEU A 235 11.80 23.23 -5.00
CA LEU A 235 12.67 23.03 -3.83
C LEU A 235 11.90 22.47 -2.62
N ASP A 236 10.71 21.93 -2.82
CA ASP A 236 9.91 21.36 -1.75
C ASP A 236 10.44 19.97 -1.33
N PRO A 237 10.41 19.59 -0.04
CA PRO A 237 10.75 18.23 0.39
C PRO A 237 9.88 17.13 -0.26
N SER A 238 8.63 17.45 -0.63
CA SER A 238 7.69 16.48 -1.20
C SER A 238 7.93 16.26 -2.69
N GLY A 239 8.20 15.01 -3.09
CA GLY A 239 8.30 14.61 -4.49
C GLY A 239 7.06 14.99 -5.31
N ALA A 240 5.84 14.84 -4.75
CA ALA A 240 4.61 15.21 -5.45
C ALA A 240 4.51 16.71 -5.80
N LEU A 241 5.01 17.61 -4.93
CA LEU A 241 5.05 19.05 -5.24
C LEU A 241 6.09 19.34 -6.31
N ARG A 242 7.29 18.75 -6.18
CA ARG A 242 8.35 18.92 -7.18
C ARG A 242 7.93 18.40 -8.54
N CYS A 243 7.24 17.25 -8.60
CA CYS A 243 6.71 16.69 -9.85
C CYS A 243 5.72 17.64 -10.52
N LEU A 244 4.75 18.18 -9.77
CA LEU A 244 3.81 19.19 -10.30
C LEU A 244 4.55 20.45 -10.77
N ALA A 245 5.53 20.91 -10.00
CA ALA A 245 6.30 22.11 -10.33
C ALA A 245 7.20 21.89 -11.55
N HIS A 246 7.83 20.72 -11.69
CA HIS A 246 8.60 20.32 -12.87
C HIS A 246 7.76 20.34 -14.13
N TRP A 247 6.54 19.81 -14.06
CA TRP A 247 5.61 19.86 -15.16
C TRP A 247 5.19 21.30 -15.48
N ALA A 248 4.84 22.12 -14.48
CA ALA A 248 4.31 23.46 -14.72
C ALA A 248 5.38 24.51 -15.09
N ALA A 249 6.59 24.44 -14.51
CA ALA A 249 7.63 25.46 -14.64
C ALA A 249 7.95 25.88 -16.09
N PRO A 250 8.18 24.96 -17.05
CA PRO A 250 8.46 25.34 -18.43
C PRO A 250 7.32 26.10 -19.11
N ARG A 251 6.06 25.81 -18.75
CA ARG A 251 4.87 26.48 -19.31
C ARG A 251 4.74 27.93 -18.84
N HIS A 252 5.39 28.26 -17.73
CA HIS A 252 5.45 29.61 -17.16
C HIS A 252 6.85 30.25 -17.32
N GLY A 253 7.66 29.75 -18.26
CA GLY A 253 8.97 30.32 -18.58
C GLY A 253 10.00 30.21 -17.46
N LEU A 254 9.84 29.25 -16.54
CA LEU A 254 10.79 28.96 -15.47
C LEU A 254 11.55 27.67 -15.81
N ASP A 255 12.88 27.77 -15.87
CA ASP A 255 13.75 26.59 -16.03
C ASP A 255 14.08 25.99 -14.65
N PRO A 256 13.68 24.74 -14.36
CA PRO A 256 14.02 24.08 -13.10
C PRO A 256 15.53 23.99 -12.85
N ARG A 257 16.34 23.85 -13.89
CA ARG A 257 17.80 23.80 -13.76
C ARG A 257 18.35 25.15 -13.31
N ALA A 258 17.88 26.26 -13.89
CA ALA A 258 18.26 27.60 -13.44
C ALA A 258 17.90 27.84 -11.96
N VAL A 259 16.73 27.37 -11.49
CA VAL A 259 16.34 27.44 -10.08
C VAL A 259 17.31 26.67 -9.18
N LEU A 260 17.68 25.43 -9.59
CA LEU A 260 18.65 24.63 -8.85
C LEU A 260 20.02 25.32 -8.78
N LEU A 261 20.55 25.76 -9.93
CA LEU A 261 21.86 26.42 -10.00
C LEU A 261 21.90 27.70 -9.16
N ALA A 262 20.84 28.51 -9.19
CA ALA A 262 20.71 29.69 -8.34
C ALA A 262 20.69 29.30 -6.85
N ARG A 263 20.01 28.21 -6.48
CA ARG A 263 20.01 27.70 -5.10
C ARG A 263 21.39 27.20 -4.66
N LEU A 264 22.18 26.60 -5.55
CA LEU A 264 23.53 26.11 -5.22
C LEU A 264 24.53 27.25 -4.93
N GLN A 265 24.26 28.49 -5.36
CA GLN A 265 25.07 29.67 -5.02
C GLN A 265 24.82 30.22 -3.61
N GLN A 266 23.77 29.75 -2.94
CA GLN A 266 23.43 30.14 -1.58
C GLN A 266 24.10 29.20 -0.56
N PRO A 267 24.23 29.62 0.71
CA PRO A 267 24.73 28.74 1.77
C PRO A 267 23.98 27.40 1.86
N ALA A 268 24.67 26.42 2.45
CA ALA A 268 24.10 25.12 2.74
C ALA A 268 22.76 25.25 3.49
N PRO A 269 21.74 24.44 3.16
CA PRO A 269 20.46 24.47 3.84
C PRO A 269 20.56 24.42 5.38
N GLY A 270 19.80 25.27 6.07
CA GLY A 270 19.85 25.40 7.52
C GLY A 270 19.00 24.38 8.27
N ASN A 271 18.12 23.65 7.56
CA ASN A 271 17.24 22.66 8.18
C ASN A 271 16.98 21.45 7.28
N LYS A 272 16.48 20.36 7.89
CA LYS A 272 16.16 19.10 7.21
C LYS A 272 15.24 19.30 6.00
N ARG A 273 14.20 20.13 6.11
CA ARG A 273 13.21 20.32 5.05
C ARG A 273 13.85 20.87 3.77
N GLN A 274 14.65 21.92 3.92
CA GLN A 274 15.36 22.55 2.81
C GLN A 274 16.40 21.59 2.18
N TRP A 275 17.07 20.76 2.99
CA TRP A 275 17.97 19.73 2.48
C TRP A 275 17.25 18.71 1.60
N LEU A 276 16.13 18.16 2.07
CA LEU A 276 15.39 17.13 1.31
C LEU A 276 14.85 17.68 -0.02
N GLY A 277 14.42 18.94 -0.04
CA GLY A 277 13.98 19.61 -1.26
C GLY A 277 15.12 19.82 -2.26
N LEU A 278 16.27 20.34 -1.80
CA LEU A 278 17.46 20.51 -2.62
C LEU A 278 17.93 19.16 -3.19
N LEU A 279 18.15 18.16 -2.34
CA LEU A 279 18.63 16.83 -2.77
C LEU A 279 17.65 16.14 -3.72
N GLY A 280 16.36 16.40 -3.55
CA GLY A 280 15.30 15.87 -4.41
C GLY A 280 15.41 16.44 -5.82
N LEU A 281 15.47 17.76 -5.93
CA LEU A 281 15.63 18.44 -7.21
C LEU A 281 16.96 18.07 -7.90
N VAL A 282 18.05 17.96 -7.14
CA VAL A 282 19.35 17.51 -7.69
C VAL A 282 19.24 16.12 -8.31
N ARG A 283 18.55 15.19 -7.62
CA ARG A 283 18.38 13.82 -8.10
C ARG A 283 17.52 13.76 -9.35
N GLU A 284 16.42 14.52 -9.37
CA GLU A 284 15.49 14.59 -10.51
C GLU A 284 16.17 15.18 -11.76
N LEU A 285 17.03 16.20 -11.58
CA LEU A 285 17.77 16.84 -12.67
C LEU A 285 19.12 16.19 -13.00
N GLN A 286 19.59 15.27 -12.17
CA GLN A 286 20.91 14.63 -12.27
C GLN A 286 22.06 15.64 -12.45
N GLU A 287 22.04 16.76 -11.72
CA GLU A 287 22.97 17.88 -11.91
C GLU A 287 24.32 17.65 -11.18
N PRO A 288 25.44 17.40 -11.89
CA PRO A 288 26.72 17.07 -11.26
C PRO A 288 27.37 18.25 -10.53
N GLN A 289 27.05 19.49 -10.89
CA GLN A 289 27.56 20.68 -10.18
C GLN A 289 27.11 20.73 -8.71
N ALA A 290 26.08 19.97 -8.35
CA ALA A 290 25.59 19.89 -6.98
C ALA A 290 26.46 18.99 -6.08
N ASP A 291 27.36 18.16 -6.62
CA ASP A 291 28.00 17.07 -5.86
C ASP A 291 28.76 17.56 -4.61
N ALA A 292 29.38 18.74 -4.66
CA ALA A 292 30.02 19.35 -3.50
C ALA A 292 29.02 19.63 -2.37
N MET A 293 27.84 20.16 -2.71
CA MET A 293 26.74 20.42 -1.77
C MET A 293 26.09 19.11 -1.29
N VAL A 294 25.95 18.10 -2.16
CA VAL A 294 25.44 16.77 -1.78
C VAL A 294 26.37 16.09 -0.77
N ARG A 295 27.69 16.15 -0.98
CA ARG A 295 28.68 15.62 -0.02
C ARG A 295 28.62 16.28 1.34
N GLN A 296 28.37 17.60 1.41
CA GLN A 296 28.15 18.27 2.69
C GLN A 296 26.92 17.70 3.44
N ALA A 297 25.88 17.30 2.70
CA ALA A 297 24.66 16.74 3.30
C ALA A 297 24.89 15.37 3.98
N LEU A 298 25.95 14.64 3.61
CA LEU A 298 26.34 13.39 4.28
C LEU A 298 26.76 13.60 5.74
N ALA A 299 27.17 14.81 6.12
CA ALA A 299 27.47 15.16 7.50
C ALA A 299 26.22 15.61 8.30
N SER A 300 25.03 15.58 7.70
CA SER A 300 23.81 16.04 8.37
C SER A 300 23.45 15.17 9.58
N PRO A 301 23.00 15.75 10.70
CA PRO A 301 22.49 14.98 11.83
C PRO A 301 21.20 14.22 11.46
N ALA A 302 20.44 14.70 10.47
CA ALA A 302 19.21 14.06 10.03
C ALA A 302 19.50 12.84 9.14
N LEU A 303 19.14 11.64 9.61
CA LEU A 303 19.32 10.38 8.86
C LEU A 303 18.72 10.42 7.46
N SER A 304 17.56 11.06 7.28
CA SER A 304 16.88 11.14 5.98
C SER A 304 17.66 11.98 4.96
N VAL A 305 18.41 12.97 5.43
CA VAL A 305 19.25 13.81 4.56
C VAL A 305 20.46 13.00 4.09
N ARG A 306 21.11 12.26 4.99
CA ARG A 306 22.24 11.38 4.64
C ARG A 306 21.82 10.29 3.65
N LEU A 307 20.68 9.64 3.89
CA LEU A 307 20.10 8.65 2.97
C LEU A 307 19.90 9.22 1.57
N GLN A 308 19.20 10.35 1.49
CA GLN A 308 18.91 10.95 0.19
C GLN A 308 20.18 11.42 -0.51
N ALA A 309 21.18 11.93 0.23
CA ALA A 309 22.46 12.34 -0.34
C ALA A 309 23.23 11.16 -0.95
N LEU A 310 23.29 10.01 -0.28
CA LEU A 310 23.90 8.80 -0.83
C LEU A 310 23.19 8.35 -2.12
N GLN A 311 21.86 8.35 -2.12
CA GLN A 311 21.06 8.01 -3.29
C GLN A 311 21.25 9.00 -4.45
N THR A 312 21.38 10.31 -4.14
CA THR A 312 21.59 11.35 -5.14
C THR A 312 22.98 11.25 -5.79
N LEU A 313 24.02 10.86 -5.04
CA LEU A 313 25.34 10.60 -5.62
C LEU A 313 25.31 9.37 -6.54
N GLY A 314 24.56 8.33 -6.18
CA GLY A 314 24.48 7.09 -6.96
C GLY A 314 25.87 6.50 -7.21
N GLU A 315 26.11 5.93 -8.39
CA GLU A 315 27.40 5.33 -8.77
C GLU A 315 28.61 6.28 -8.62
N ARG A 316 28.38 7.60 -8.72
CA ARG A 316 29.44 8.62 -8.60
C ARG A 316 29.95 8.79 -7.15
N GLY A 317 29.23 8.27 -6.18
CA GLY A 317 29.50 8.40 -4.74
C GLY A 317 30.09 7.15 -4.08
N MET A 318 30.85 6.33 -4.81
CA MET A 318 31.33 5.03 -4.30
C MET A 318 32.18 5.17 -3.01
N ALA A 319 33.05 6.18 -2.95
CA ALA A 319 33.87 6.44 -1.76
C ALA A 319 32.99 6.78 -0.54
N GLU A 320 31.95 7.57 -0.76
CA GLU A 320 30.98 7.97 0.25
C GLU A 320 30.10 6.80 0.69
N GLN A 321 29.70 5.92 -0.22
CA GLN A 321 28.98 4.70 0.11
C GLN A 321 29.82 3.74 0.95
N LEU A 322 31.10 3.57 0.60
CA LEU A 322 32.03 2.79 1.42
C LEU A 322 32.15 3.39 2.82
N ALA A 323 32.31 4.71 2.94
CA ALA A 323 32.33 5.39 4.24
C ALA A 323 31.03 5.22 5.02
N ALA A 324 29.87 5.21 4.34
CA ALA A 324 28.57 5.02 4.96
C ALA A 324 28.33 3.60 5.52
N LEU A 325 29.19 2.62 5.22
CA LEU A 325 29.17 1.32 5.91
C LEU A 325 29.54 1.43 7.40
N ASP A 326 30.14 2.56 7.82
CA ASP A 326 30.45 2.84 9.22
C ASP A 326 29.39 3.74 9.89
N ASP A 327 28.31 4.13 9.19
CA ASP A 327 27.29 5.02 9.76
C ASP A 327 26.60 4.35 10.95
N ALA A 328 26.36 5.11 12.03
CA ALA A 328 25.71 4.61 13.23
C ALA A 328 24.27 4.11 12.95
N SER A 329 23.59 4.63 11.92
CA SER A 329 22.24 4.21 11.55
C SER A 329 22.25 2.99 10.63
N ASP A 330 21.54 1.92 11.02
CA ASP A 330 21.36 0.74 10.16
C ASP A 330 20.67 1.09 8.83
N LYS A 331 19.77 2.07 8.80
CA LYS A 331 19.13 2.52 7.55
C LYS A 331 20.16 3.07 6.56
N VAL A 332 21.13 3.86 7.04
CA VAL A 332 22.18 4.43 6.18
C VAL A 332 23.16 3.37 5.73
N PHE A 333 23.57 2.48 6.64
CA PHE A 333 24.36 1.29 6.35
C PHE A 333 23.73 0.44 5.24
N ASP A 334 22.46 0.07 5.39
CA ASP A 334 21.77 -0.78 4.44
C ASP A 334 21.55 -0.08 3.08
N CYS A 335 21.34 1.25 3.09
CA CYS A 335 21.28 2.04 1.86
C CYS A 335 22.60 2.01 1.09
N ALA A 336 23.72 2.20 1.79
CA ALA A 336 25.05 2.09 1.21
C ALA A 336 25.31 0.68 0.66
N LEU A 337 24.92 -0.35 1.41
CA LEU A 337 25.00 -1.75 0.98
C LEU A 337 24.21 -2.00 -0.31
N GLY A 338 22.98 -1.48 -0.39
CA GLY A 338 22.13 -1.57 -1.59
C GLY A 338 22.77 -0.92 -2.81
N LEU A 339 23.34 0.28 -2.66
CA LEU A 339 24.02 1.00 -3.73
C LEU A 339 25.32 0.31 -4.18
N LEU A 340 26.09 -0.27 -3.25
CA LEU A 340 27.31 -1.02 -3.57
C LEU A 340 27.00 -2.34 -4.29
N ARG A 341 25.86 -2.99 -4.00
CA ARG A 341 25.43 -4.21 -4.73
C ARG A 341 25.13 -3.97 -6.20
N GLN A 342 24.77 -2.74 -6.56
CA GLN A 342 24.52 -2.37 -7.96
C GLN A 342 25.83 -2.15 -8.73
N GLN A 343 26.97 -2.08 -8.04
CA GLN A 343 28.27 -1.83 -8.64
C GLN A 343 29.11 -3.11 -8.77
N PRO A 344 30.05 -3.18 -9.74
CA PRO A 344 30.95 -4.30 -9.86
C PRO A 344 31.84 -4.40 -8.61
N TRP A 345 31.70 -5.50 -7.85
CA TRP A 345 32.42 -5.72 -6.58
C TRP A 345 33.94 -5.54 -6.67
N ALA A 346 34.52 -5.89 -7.82
CA ALA A 346 35.95 -5.81 -8.07
C ALA A 346 36.50 -4.37 -7.96
N VAL A 347 35.66 -3.35 -8.17
CA VAL A 347 36.09 -1.94 -8.14
C VAL A 347 36.30 -1.44 -6.72
N PHE A 348 35.59 -2.02 -5.74
CA PHE A 348 35.71 -1.65 -4.32
C PHE A 348 36.28 -2.76 -3.44
N ASP A 349 36.83 -3.81 -4.06
CA ASP A 349 37.23 -5.03 -3.39
C ASP A 349 38.28 -4.80 -2.30
N GLU A 350 39.36 -4.11 -2.65
CA GLU A 350 40.48 -3.79 -1.75
C GLU A 350 40.01 -2.92 -0.58
N ALA A 351 39.20 -1.89 -0.86
CA ALA A 351 38.66 -1.01 0.16
C ALA A 351 37.69 -1.74 1.12
N LEU A 352 36.92 -2.69 0.59
CA LEU A 352 36.02 -3.53 1.40
C LEU A 352 36.83 -4.51 2.28
N GLU A 353 37.89 -5.14 1.74
CA GLU A 353 38.75 -6.03 2.53
C GLU A 353 39.45 -5.29 3.65
N GLN A 354 40.01 -4.11 3.36
CA GLN A 354 40.66 -3.28 4.37
C GLN A 354 39.70 -2.97 5.53
N ARG A 355 38.44 -2.63 5.24
CA ARG A 355 37.41 -2.35 6.26
C ARG A 355 37.04 -3.60 7.06
N LEU A 356 36.83 -4.73 6.38
CA LEU A 356 36.57 -6.00 7.06
C LEU A 356 37.76 -6.35 7.97
N ASP A 357 39.00 -6.20 7.51
CA ASP A 357 40.18 -6.52 8.30
C ASP A 357 40.35 -5.64 9.53
N GLN A 358 40.08 -4.34 9.40
CA GLN A 358 40.17 -3.39 10.50
C GLN A 358 39.04 -3.55 11.53
N HIS A 359 37.80 -3.78 11.08
CA HIS A 359 36.62 -3.63 11.95
C HIS A 359 35.83 -4.92 12.20
N TRP A 360 36.25 -6.08 11.69
CA TRP A 360 35.49 -7.33 11.77
C TRP A 360 34.99 -7.70 13.18
N HIS A 361 35.83 -7.49 14.20
CA HIS A 361 35.50 -7.83 15.58
C HIS A 361 34.65 -6.76 16.27
N ASP A 362 34.78 -5.50 15.85
CA ASP A 362 34.04 -4.36 16.40
C ASP A 362 32.62 -4.25 15.82
N LEU A 363 32.43 -4.74 14.60
CA LEU A 363 31.13 -4.71 13.91
C LEU A 363 30.13 -5.72 14.50
N PRO A 364 28.85 -5.34 14.62
CA PRO A 364 27.77 -6.29 14.90
C PRO A 364 27.77 -7.45 13.91
N LYS A 365 27.40 -8.64 14.39
CA LYS A 365 27.39 -9.87 13.56
C LYS A 365 26.65 -9.67 12.23
N ALA A 366 25.48 -9.03 12.25
CA ALA A 366 24.70 -8.78 11.03
C ALA A 366 25.48 -7.95 9.99
N ARG A 367 26.12 -6.84 10.42
CA ARG A 367 26.82 -5.92 9.51
C ARG A 367 28.04 -6.54 8.85
N ARG A 368 28.90 -7.25 9.60
CA ARG A 368 30.09 -7.89 9.01
C ARG A 368 29.73 -8.96 7.97
N TRP A 369 28.68 -9.75 8.22
CA TRP A 369 28.21 -10.74 7.24
C TRP A 369 27.53 -10.08 6.04
N ALA A 370 26.80 -8.98 6.23
CA ALA A 370 26.23 -8.20 5.15
C ALA A 370 27.30 -7.58 4.25
N MET A 371 28.36 -7.01 4.83
CA MET A 371 29.52 -6.48 4.10
C MET A 371 30.27 -7.59 3.35
N LEU A 372 30.56 -8.72 3.98
CA LEU A 372 31.16 -9.87 3.31
C LEU A 372 30.30 -10.35 2.13
N ALA A 373 28.97 -10.28 2.25
CA ALA A 373 28.04 -10.67 1.21
C ALA A 373 28.05 -9.77 -0.04
N LEU A 374 28.75 -8.62 -0.02
CA LEU A 374 29.02 -7.84 -1.23
C LEU A 374 29.99 -8.56 -2.19
N LYS A 375 30.83 -9.46 -1.69
CA LYS A 375 31.73 -10.28 -2.50
C LYS A 375 30.98 -11.47 -3.12
N PRO A 376 31.37 -11.97 -4.31
CA PRO A 376 30.89 -13.24 -4.82
C PRO A 376 31.16 -14.40 -3.87
N GLY A 377 30.32 -15.44 -3.89
CA GLY A 377 30.39 -16.54 -2.93
C GLY A 377 31.76 -17.22 -2.84
N TRP A 378 32.44 -17.41 -3.97
CA TRP A 378 33.78 -18.00 -3.96
C TRP A 378 34.84 -17.06 -3.39
N ARG A 379 34.69 -15.73 -3.57
CA ARG A 379 35.57 -14.71 -2.99
C ARG A 379 35.34 -14.55 -1.48
N GLN A 380 34.11 -14.75 -1.02
CA GLN A 380 33.84 -14.87 0.42
C GLN A 380 34.59 -16.06 1.03
N LEU A 381 34.55 -17.21 0.36
CA LEU A 381 35.27 -18.41 0.81
C LEU A 381 36.78 -18.19 0.82
N GLU A 382 37.33 -17.57 -0.23
CA GLU A 382 38.74 -17.18 -0.30
C GLU A 382 39.14 -16.31 0.90
N TYR A 383 38.38 -15.23 1.17
CA TYR A 383 38.63 -14.34 2.30
C TYR A 383 38.62 -15.08 3.64
N LEU A 384 37.61 -15.94 3.87
CA LEU A 384 37.50 -16.71 5.12
C LEU A 384 38.65 -17.73 5.28
N LEU A 385 39.07 -18.39 4.19
CA LEU A 385 40.21 -19.32 4.20
C LEU A 385 41.53 -18.58 4.42
N TRP A 386 41.69 -17.42 3.81
CA TRP A 386 42.86 -16.56 4.00
C TRP A 386 42.96 -16.10 5.47
N ARG A 387 41.87 -15.57 6.06
CA ARG A 387 41.83 -15.19 7.49
C ARG A 387 42.14 -16.35 8.42
N LEU A 388 41.63 -17.54 8.11
CA LEU A 388 41.97 -18.75 8.85
C LEU A 388 43.47 -19.11 8.73
N GLY A 389 44.04 -18.94 7.53
CA GLY A 389 45.44 -19.24 7.23
C GLY A 389 46.45 -18.29 7.90
N GLN A 390 46.05 -17.07 8.28
CA GLN A 390 46.91 -16.10 8.96
C GLN A 390 47.25 -16.48 10.43
N GLY A 391 46.77 -17.63 10.93
CA GLY A 391 47.46 -18.40 11.98
C GLY A 391 47.57 -17.80 13.39
N GLY A 392 46.79 -16.77 13.73
CA GLY A 392 46.83 -16.10 15.03
C GLY A 392 45.92 -16.72 16.12
N SER A 393 45.71 -15.95 17.20
CA SER A 393 44.82 -16.30 18.33
C SER A 393 43.36 -16.57 17.93
N ASP A 394 42.92 -16.04 16.79
CA ASP A 394 41.52 -16.11 16.35
C ASP A 394 41.21 -17.33 15.46
N ALA A 395 42.17 -18.25 15.30
CA ALA A 395 42.00 -19.42 14.41
C ALA A 395 40.79 -20.31 14.79
N ALA A 396 40.39 -20.35 16.06
CA ALA A 396 39.18 -21.05 16.49
C ALA A 396 37.89 -20.35 16.01
N TYR A 397 37.84 -19.02 16.15
CA TYR A 397 36.72 -18.20 15.68
C TYR A 397 36.54 -18.33 14.15
N TRP A 398 37.63 -18.21 13.38
CA TRP A 398 37.56 -18.28 11.91
C TRP A 398 37.16 -19.67 11.41
N ARG A 399 37.55 -20.75 12.11
CA ARG A 399 37.05 -22.10 11.85
C ARG A 399 35.55 -22.19 12.02
N GLU A 400 35.02 -21.65 13.11
CA GLU A 400 33.58 -21.66 13.37
C GLU A 400 32.82 -20.78 12.36
N ALA A 401 33.35 -19.60 12.04
CA ALA A 401 32.77 -18.69 11.05
C ALA A 401 32.70 -19.35 9.66
N LEU A 402 33.78 -20.01 9.23
CA LEU A 402 33.82 -20.77 7.98
C LEU A 402 32.80 -21.92 7.97
N ALA A 403 32.70 -22.68 9.07
CA ALA A 403 31.74 -23.77 9.20
C ALA A 403 30.29 -23.26 9.07
N ARG A 404 29.93 -22.20 9.79
CA ARG A 404 28.60 -21.56 9.71
C ARG A 404 28.30 -21.02 8.31
N TRP A 405 29.30 -20.44 7.64
CA TRP A 405 29.13 -19.97 6.26
C TRP A 405 28.84 -21.14 5.32
N CYS A 406 29.57 -22.25 5.43
CA CYS A 406 29.32 -23.46 4.63
C CYS A 406 27.93 -24.04 4.90
N ASP A 407 27.53 -24.15 6.17
CA ASP A 407 26.27 -24.79 6.57
C ASP A 407 25.03 -23.98 6.10
N SER A 408 25.17 -22.67 5.91
CA SER A 408 24.10 -21.79 5.42
C SER A 408 23.90 -21.79 3.90
N ARG A 409 24.68 -22.57 3.13
CA ARG A 409 24.64 -22.58 1.66
C ARG A 409 24.35 -23.99 1.10
N TYR A 410 23.09 -24.27 0.76
CA TYR A 410 22.69 -25.47 0.01
C TYR A 410 23.06 -25.32 -1.49
N GLY A 411 24.34 -25.55 -1.82
CA GLY A 411 24.86 -25.44 -3.17
C GLY A 411 25.25 -24.00 -3.54
N MET A 412 26.51 -23.80 -3.93
CA MET A 412 27.01 -22.47 -4.28
C MET A 412 26.77 -22.17 -5.77
N PHE A 413 25.92 -21.19 -6.03
CA PHE A 413 25.76 -20.57 -7.35
C PHE A 413 26.48 -19.22 -7.35
N ASP A 414 27.57 -19.15 -8.10
CA ASP A 414 28.36 -17.93 -8.29
C ASP A 414 28.83 -17.92 -9.76
N PRO A 415 28.09 -17.21 -10.64
CA PRO A 415 28.42 -17.12 -12.05
C PRO A 415 29.54 -16.11 -12.33
N VAL A 416 29.93 -15.30 -11.34
CA VAL A 416 30.89 -14.20 -11.48
C VAL A 416 32.32 -14.71 -11.32
N THR A 417 32.54 -15.70 -10.46
CA THR A 417 33.87 -16.28 -10.26
C THR A 417 34.16 -17.41 -11.26
N PRO A 418 35.24 -17.31 -12.08
CA PRO A 418 35.63 -18.39 -13.00
C PRO A 418 35.96 -19.71 -12.29
N LYS A 419 35.54 -20.84 -12.88
CA LYS A 419 35.79 -22.21 -12.36
C LYS A 419 37.27 -22.51 -12.02
N PRO A 420 38.27 -22.09 -12.81
CA PRO A 420 39.67 -22.33 -12.48
C PRO A 420 40.08 -21.72 -11.14
N CYS A 421 39.51 -20.56 -10.78
CA CYS A 421 39.77 -19.89 -9.51
C CYS A 421 39.03 -20.55 -8.34
N ALA A 422 37.82 -21.07 -8.57
CA ALA A 422 36.99 -21.70 -7.53
C ALA A 422 37.48 -23.09 -7.05
N ARG A 423 38.09 -23.88 -7.95
CA ARG A 423 38.52 -25.26 -7.65
C ARG A 423 39.55 -25.36 -6.52
N PRO A 424 40.63 -24.54 -6.50
CA PRO A 424 41.59 -24.51 -5.39
C PRO A 424 40.93 -24.25 -4.03
N TRP A 425 40.01 -23.29 -3.94
CA TRP A 425 39.35 -22.93 -2.67
C TRP A 425 38.37 -24.00 -2.19
N CYS A 426 37.65 -24.65 -3.12
CA CYS A 426 36.82 -25.82 -2.80
C CYS A 426 37.67 -26.96 -2.21
N ASN A 427 38.83 -27.24 -2.82
CA ASN A 427 39.75 -28.27 -2.35
C ASN A 427 40.38 -27.91 -1.00
N ALA A 428 40.74 -26.64 -0.80
CA ALA A 428 41.23 -26.14 0.48
C ALA A 428 40.17 -26.33 1.58
N CYS A 429 38.92 -25.90 1.36
CA CYS A 429 37.82 -26.07 2.30
C CYS A 429 37.59 -27.55 2.70
N ARG A 430 37.65 -28.47 1.72
CA ARG A 430 37.51 -29.93 1.96
C ARG A 430 38.60 -30.52 2.85
N ARG A 431 39.82 -29.96 2.84
CA ARG A 431 40.92 -30.42 3.70
C ARG A 431 40.70 -30.08 5.18
N TRP A 432 39.80 -29.16 5.50
CA TRP A 432 39.62 -28.63 6.86
C TRP A 432 38.38 -29.18 7.61
N LYS A 433 37.42 -29.86 6.96
CA LYS A 433 36.22 -30.47 7.60
C LYS A 433 36.09 -31.96 7.19
N PRO A 434 36.07 -32.96 8.11
CA PRO A 434 35.64 -34.34 7.82
C PRO A 434 34.10 -34.43 7.64
N PRO A 435 33.52 -35.56 7.17
CA PRO A 435 32.48 -35.58 6.13
C PRO A 435 31.18 -34.86 6.52
N GLY A 436 30.81 -33.88 5.70
CA GLY A 436 29.54 -33.15 5.70
C GLY A 436 29.31 -32.51 4.33
N ASN A 437 28.10 -32.01 4.05
CA ASN A 437 27.74 -31.46 2.74
C ASN A 437 28.66 -30.29 2.34
N TYR A 438 29.55 -30.52 1.36
CA TYR A 438 30.49 -29.51 0.85
C TYR A 438 29.87 -28.63 -0.24
N PRO A 439 30.29 -27.36 -0.38
CA PRO A 439 29.94 -26.57 -1.56
C PRO A 439 30.46 -27.24 -2.84
N SER A 440 29.58 -27.56 -3.77
CA SER A 440 29.93 -28.12 -5.09
C SER A 440 30.17 -27.01 -6.10
N VAL A 441 31.27 -27.07 -6.87
CA VAL A 441 31.48 -26.21 -8.05
C VAL A 441 30.49 -26.64 -9.14
N ARG A 442 29.37 -25.91 -9.31
CA ARG A 442 28.44 -26.12 -10.43
C ARG A 442 28.76 -25.18 -11.59
N SER A 443 28.61 -25.68 -12.81
CA SER A 443 28.93 -24.96 -14.04
C SER A 443 27.79 -24.10 -14.57
N SER A 444 28.09 -22.84 -14.88
CA SER A 444 27.60 -22.19 -16.10
C SER A 444 28.32 -22.81 -17.30
N GLY A 445 27.58 -23.10 -18.37
CA GLY A 445 28.08 -23.72 -19.60
C GLY A 445 27.87 -25.23 -19.65
N CYS A 446 27.01 -25.67 -20.58
CA CYS A 446 26.53 -27.03 -20.83
C CYS A 446 25.40 -27.54 -19.92
N CYS A 447 24.31 -26.77 -19.85
CA CYS A 447 22.95 -27.27 -19.58
C CYS A 447 21.91 -26.48 -20.40
N GLU A 448 22.27 -26.11 -21.63
CA GLU A 448 21.33 -25.83 -22.73
C GLU A 448 21.59 -27.02 -23.65
N GLU A 449 20.88 -28.13 -23.58
CA GLU A 449 19.63 -28.34 -24.34
C GLU A 449 18.85 -29.59 -23.89
N ARG A 450 19.20 -30.24 -22.77
CA ARG A 450 18.47 -31.43 -22.28
C ARG A 450 18.33 -31.46 -20.76
N ARG A 451 17.58 -30.50 -20.21
CA ARG A 451 16.67 -30.78 -19.10
C ARG A 451 15.28 -30.78 -19.71
N THR A 452 14.59 -31.91 -19.62
CA THR A 452 13.13 -31.97 -19.82
C THR A 452 12.50 -30.79 -19.09
N ALA A 453 11.78 -29.95 -19.83
CA ALA A 453 11.21 -28.72 -19.31
C ALA A 453 10.02 -29.10 -18.41
N MET A 454 10.26 -29.20 -17.10
CA MET A 454 9.23 -29.54 -16.10
C MET A 454 7.99 -28.64 -16.15
N LEU A 455 8.16 -27.41 -16.65
CA LEU A 455 7.12 -26.43 -16.95
C LEU A 455 7.20 -26.03 -18.42
N THR A 456 6.09 -26.13 -19.13
CA THR A 456 5.99 -25.67 -20.52
C THR A 456 4.93 -24.59 -20.63
N PRO A 457 5.23 -23.41 -21.21
CA PRO A 457 4.22 -22.40 -21.48
C PRO A 457 3.09 -22.97 -22.34
N VAL A 458 1.85 -22.74 -21.90
CA VAL A 458 0.65 -23.12 -22.65
C VAL A 458 -0.03 -21.84 -23.09
N GLU A 459 -0.05 -21.62 -24.38
CA GLU A 459 -0.76 -20.51 -24.99
C GLU A 459 -1.63 -21.07 -26.12
N ASP A 460 -2.94 -20.98 -25.95
CA ASP A 460 -3.94 -21.35 -26.95
C ASP A 460 -4.68 -20.10 -27.47
N GLU A 461 -5.42 -20.24 -28.56
CA GLU A 461 -6.17 -19.14 -29.19
C GLU A 461 -7.11 -18.44 -28.19
N HIS A 462 -7.71 -19.21 -27.26
CA HIS A 462 -8.59 -18.68 -26.23
C HIS A 462 -7.84 -17.79 -25.21
N SER A 463 -6.64 -18.22 -24.79
CA SER A 463 -5.77 -17.47 -23.89
C SER A 463 -5.30 -16.16 -24.52
N GLN A 464 -4.98 -16.18 -25.82
CA GLN A 464 -4.57 -14.98 -26.57
C GLN A 464 -5.74 -14.01 -26.75
N ALA A 465 -6.92 -14.51 -27.13
CA ALA A 465 -8.12 -13.69 -27.28
C ALA A 465 -8.53 -13.02 -25.97
N LEU A 466 -8.53 -13.77 -24.86
CA LEU A 466 -8.86 -13.22 -23.54
C LEU A 466 -7.85 -12.14 -23.11
N ARG A 467 -6.54 -12.36 -23.36
CA ARG A 467 -5.51 -11.35 -23.06
C ARG A 467 -5.71 -10.07 -23.86
N GLN A 468 -6.01 -10.16 -25.15
CA GLN A 468 -6.31 -8.99 -25.99
C GLN A 468 -7.53 -8.23 -25.48
N GLN A 469 -8.57 -8.96 -25.05
CA GLN A 469 -9.77 -8.36 -24.47
C GLN A 469 -9.47 -7.65 -23.14
N LEU A 470 -8.64 -8.24 -22.27
CA LEU A 470 -8.21 -7.63 -21.01
C LEU A 470 -7.35 -6.38 -21.25
N GLU A 471 -6.42 -6.44 -22.21
CA GLU A 471 -5.56 -5.30 -22.59
C GLU A 471 -6.38 -4.13 -23.15
N ALA A 472 -7.35 -4.41 -24.03
CA ALA A 472 -8.26 -3.40 -24.57
C ALA A 472 -9.14 -2.74 -23.49
N ALA A 473 -9.42 -3.47 -22.40
CA ALA A 473 -10.18 -2.96 -21.26
C ALA A 473 -9.32 -2.26 -20.20
N PHE A 474 -8.01 -2.10 -20.43
CA PHE A 474 -7.04 -1.54 -19.47
C PHE A 474 -6.88 -2.37 -18.19
N CYS A 475 -7.03 -3.69 -18.28
CA CYS A 475 -6.71 -4.58 -17.16
C CYS A 475 -5.21 -4.53 -16.84
N VAL A 476 -4.88 -4.38 -15.56
CA VAL A 476 -3.50 -4.30 -15.05
C VAL A 476 -2.90 -5.66 -14.67
N PHE A 477 -3.69 -6.74 -14.75
CA PHE A 477 -3.23 -8.08 -14.42
C PHE A 477 -2.52 -8.73 -15.60
N ASP A 478 -1.25 -9.06 -15.39
CA ASP A 478 -0.49 -9.95 -16.25
C ASP A 478 -0.51 -11.37 -15.70
N PHE A 479 -0.46 -12.36 -16.58
CA PHE A 479 -0.42 -13.75 -16.17
C PHE A 479 0.33 -14.63 -17.19
N VAL A 480 0.76 -15.82 -16.76
CA VAL A 480 1.26 -16.90 -17.61
C VAL A 480 0.66 -18.22 -17.17
N ARG A 481 0.42 -19.12 -18.12
CA ARG A 481 -0.10 -20.47 -17.86
C ARG A 481 0.93 -21.51 -18.28
N LEU A 482 1.21 -22.46 -17.40
CA LEU A 482 2.26 -23.46 -17.60
C LEU A 482 1.67 -24.86 -17.41
N ALA A 483 1.96 -25.79 -18.32
CA ALA A 483 1.68 -27.20 -18.13
C ALA A 483 2.79 -27.83 -17.31
N VAL A 484 2.42 -28.67 -16.35
CA VAL A 484 3.36 -29.41 -15.51
C VAL A 484 3.48 -30.84 -16.05
N GLU A 485 4.70 -31.25 -16.41
CA GLU A 485 4.96 -32.60 -16.95
C GLU A 485 4.38 -33.70 -16.02
N PRO A 486 3.80 -34.78 -16.58
CA PRO A 486 3.28 -35.89 -15.80
C PRO A 486 4.36 -36.48 -14.87
N GLY A 487 3.99 -36.73 -13.60
CA GLY A 487 4.92 -37.30 -12.61
C GLY A 487 5.83 -36.29 -11.90
N VAL A 488 5.84 -35.01 -12.31
CA VAL A 488 6.50 -33.94 -11.55
C VAL A 488 5.67 -33.57 -10.32
N GLU A 489 6.33 -33.56 -9.16
CA GLU A 489 5.77 -33.07 -7.90
C GLU A 489 5.78 -31.54 -7.85
N VAL A 490 4.63 -30.95 -7.51
CA VAL A 490 4.49 -29.49 -7.41
C VAL A 490 4.84 -29.03 -6.00
N ASN A 491 6.05 -28.53 -5.85
CA ASN A 491 6.56 -27.95 -4.60
C ASN A 491 6.88 -26.46 -4.78
N GLN A 492 7.23 -25.78 -3.68
CA GLN A 492 7.52 -24.34 -3.70
C GLN A 492 8.61 -23.95 -4.72
N ALA A 493 9.59 -24.80 -4.99
CA ALA A 493 10.63 -24.54 -5.99
C ALA A 493 10.07 -24.51 -7.41
N LEU A 494 9.08 -25.36 -7.72
CA LEU A 494 8.37 -25.34 -8.99
C LEU A 494 7.52 -24.05 -9.14
N HIS A 495 6.87 -23.59 -8.06
CA HIS A 495 6.18 -22.30 -8.09
C HIS A 495 7.15 -21.12 -8.32
N ARG A 496 8.36 -21.16 -7.76
CA ARG A 496 9.43 -20.16 -8.04
C ARG A 496 9.88 -20.19 -9.50
N GLN A 497 9.96 -21.38 -10.11
CA GLN A 497 10.21 -21.49 -11.56
C GLN A 497 9.07 -20.85 -12.38
N GLY A 498 7.82 -20.99 -11.93
CA GLY A 498 6.68 -20.29 -12.54
C GLY A 498 6.83 -18.76 -12.52
N LEU A 499 7.31 -18.18 -11.42
CA LEU A 499 7.63 -16.74 -11.34
C LEU A 499 8.70 -16.32 -12.37
N GLN A 500 9.67 -17.20 -12.67
CA GLN A 500 10.68 -16.92 -13.69
C GLN A 500 10.08 -16.84 -15.10
N HIS A 501 9.06 -17.65 -15.40
CA HIS A 501 8.32 -17.56 -16.67
C HIS A 501 7.50 -16.27 -16.76
N LEU A 502 6.88 -15.83 -15.65
CA LEU A 502 6.20 -14.53 -15.61
C LEU A 502 7.19 -13.38 -15.87
N TYR A 503 8.38 -13.40 -15.26
CA TYR A 503 9.43 -12.43 -15.52
C TYR A 503 9.82 -12.35 -17.00
N GLN A 504 10.06 -13.51 -17.63
CA GLN A 504 10.39 -13.58 -19.06
C GLN A 504 9.28 -12.99 -19.93
N HIS A 505 8.02 -13.25 -19.59
CA HIS A 505 6.86 -12.69 -20.26
C HIS A 505 6.81 -11.15 -20.13
N LEU A 506 6.91 -10.63 -18.90
CA LEU A 506 6.90 -9.19 -18.63
C LEU A 506 8.05 -8.46 -19.34
N MET A 507 9.26 -9.02 -19.29
CA MET A 507 10.43 -8.42 -19.94
C MET A 507 10.33 -8.43 -21.47
N THR A 508 9.71 -9.47 -22.05
CA THR A 508 9.43 -9.50 -23.50
C THR A 508 8.50 -8.35 -23.88
N ARG A 509 7.37 -8.18 -23.16
CA ARG A 509 6.44 -7.06 -23.41
C ARG A 509 7.11 -5.69 -23.23
N ARG A 510 7.88 -5.49 -22.16
CA ARG A 510 8.62 -4.23 -21.92
C ARG A 510 9.62 -3.92 -23.05
N ARG A 511 10.36 -4.93 -23.53
CA ARG A 511 11.27 -4.77 -24.66
C ARG A 511 10.56 -4.43 -25.96
N GLU A 512 9.40 -5.02 -26.22
CA GLU A 512 8.59 -4.69 -27.40
C GLU A 512 8.06 -3.26 -27.34
N ALA A 513 7.54 -2.83 -26.20
CA ALA A 513 7.10 -1.45 -25.98
C ALA A 513 8.27 -0.47 -26.13
N TRP A 514 9.43 -0.79 -25.55
CA TRP A 514 10.66 0.01 -25.69
C TRP A 514 11.12 0.10 -27.15
N LYS A 515 11.08 -1.00 -27.92
CA LYS A 515 11.41 -0.99 -29.35
C LYS A 515 10.48 -0.06 -30.13
N LYS A 516 9.18 -0.05 -29.83
CA LYS A 516 8.20 0.87 -30.43
C LYS A 516 8.49 2.32 -30.04
N LEU A 517 8.78 2.58 -28.76
CA LEU A 517 9.09 3.91 -28.24
C LEU A 517 10.31 4.53 -28.93
N ARG A 518 11.37 3.75 -29.17
CA ARG A 518 12.59 4.20 -29.86
C ARG A 518 12.42 4.50 -31.35
N GLN A 519 11.28 4.15 -31.94
CA GLN A 519 10.96 4.58 -33.31
C GLN A 519 10.69 6.09 -33.37
N ASP A 520 10.34 6.70 -32.23
CA ASP A 520 10.24 8.15 -32.10
C ASP A 520 11.63 8.75 -31.79
N PRO A 521 12.13 9.69 -32.61
CA PRO A 521 13.44 10.31 -32.43
C PRO A 521 13.67 10.94 -31.05
N ARG A 522 12.60 11.36 -30.36
CA ARG A 522 12.66 11.97 -29.01
C ARG A 522 13.14 11.00 -27.94
N TYR A 523 13.04 9.69 -28.18
CA TYR A 523 13.39 8.64 -27.23
C TYR A 523 14.52 7.72 -27.74
N ALA A 524 15.27 8.15 -28.75
CA ALA A 524 16.33 7.35 -29.39
C ALA A 524 17.41 6.87 -28.39
N ASP A 525 17.68 7.68 -27.36
CA ASP A 525 18.72 7.47 -26.35
C ASP A 525 18.25 6.75 -25.07
N VAL A 526 16.97 6.34 -25.00
CA VAL A 526 16.44 5.60 -23.84
C VAL A 526 17.07 4.20 -23.77
N GLY A 527 17.75 3.91 -22.65
CA GLY A 527 18.39 2.61 -22.39
C GLY A 527 17.42 1.43 -22.37
N GLU A 528 17.93 0.19 -22.51
CA GLU A 528 17.10 -1.01 -22.46
C GLU A 528 16.41 -1.14 -21.09
N PRO A 529 15.12 -1.50 -21.04
CA PRO A 529 14.43 -1.69 -19.76
C PRO A 529 15.10 -2.78 -18.93
N GLN A 530 15.31 -2.48 -17.65
CA GLN A 530 15.74 -3.44 -16.64
C GLN A 530 14.65 -3.60 -15.58
N MET A 531 14.70 -4.69 -14.82
CA MET A 531 13.78 -4.95 -13.71
C MET A 531 14.45 -5.90 -12.72
N ARG A 532 14.67 -5.45 -11.49
CA ARG A 532 15.09 -6.34 -10.40
C ARG A 532 14.03 -7.43 -10.21
N TRP A 533 14.44 -8.70 -10.21
CA TRP A 533 13.56 -9.85 -10.01
C TRP A 533 14.25 -10.90 -9.14
N GLU A 534 14.03 -10.81 -7.83
CA GLU A 534 14.71 -11.64 -6.82
C GLU A 534 13.70 -12.52 -6.07
N PRO A 535 13.01 -13.47 -6.74
CA PRO A 535 11.91 -14.21 -6.15
C PRO A 535 12.35 -14.91 -4.85
N GLU A 536 13.61 -15.32 -4.71
CA GLU A 536 14.17 -15.95 -3.49
C GLU A 536 13.99 -15.12 -2.21
N ARG A 537 13.84 -13.79 -2.33
CA ARG A 537 13.54 -12.91 -1.19
C ARG A 537 12.06 -12.91 -0.78
N ALA A 538 11.16 -13.34 -1.67
CA ALA A 538 9.73 -13.41 -1.40
C ALA A 538 9.44 -14.46 -0.33
N LEU A 539 8.59 -14.08 0.64
CA LEU A 539 8.04 -14.97 1.66
C LEU A 539 6.73 -15.58 1.13
N PRO A 540 6.71 -16.87 0.76
CA PRO A 540 5.50 -17.48 0.23
C PRO A 540 4.51 -17.78 1.35
N GLU A 541 3.29 -17.31 1.17
CA GLU A 541 2.16 -17.59 2.05
C GLU A 541 1.17 -18.51 1.31
N ARG A 542 0.92 -19.71 1.86
CA ARG A 542 -0.10 -20.61 1.31
C ARG A 542 -1.47 -20.18 1.79
N LEU A 543 -2.38 -19.92 0.85
CA LEU A 543 -3.74 -19.51 1.19
C LEU A 543 -4.57 -20.70 1.69
N SER A 544 -5.36 -20.46 2.73
CA SER A 544 -6.36 -21.42 3.23
C SER A 544 -7.50 -21.62 2.22
N PRO A 545 -8.25 -22.73 2.29
CA PRO A 545 -9.41 -22.94 1.42
C PRO A 545 -10.45 -21.82 1.50
N GLN A 546 -10.61 -21.17 2.65
CA GLN A 546 -11.49 -20.01 2.82
C GLN A 546 -10.97 -18.79 2.05
N GLN A 547 -9.66 -18.49 2.15
CA GLN A 547 -9.03 -17.41 1.39
C GLN A 547 -9.07 -17.66 -0.12
N VAL A 548 -8.94 -18.92 -0.57
CA VAL A 548 -9.11 -19.26 -2.00
C VAL A 548 -10.55 -19.03 -2.47
N ARG A 549 -11.56 -19.31 -1.64
CA ARG A 549 -12.97 -18.98 -1.95
C ARG A 549 -13.19 -17.47 -2.09
N GLN A 550 -12.54 -16.67 -1.25
CA GLN A 550 -12.59 -15.20 -1.31
C GLN A 550 -12.02 -14.66 -2.63
N LEU A 551 -10.99 -15.30 -3.21
CA LEU A 551 -10.44 -14.91 -4.52
C LEU A 551 -11.41 -15.14 -5.68
N VAL A 552 -12.36 -16.07 -5.55
CA VAL A 552 -13.32 -16.45 -6.60
C VAL A 552 -14.67 -15.73 -6.42
N CYS A 553 -14.85 -15.01 -5.31
CA CYS A 553 -16.12 -14.35 -5.01
C CYS A 553 -16.35 -13.13 -5.91
N GLU A 554 -17.49 -13.12 -6.60
CA GLU A 554 -17.90 -12.08 -7.56
C GLU A 554 -18.92 -11.09 -6.97
N ASP A 555 -19.28 -11.24 -5.69
CA ASP A 555 -20.42 -10.56 -5.07
C ASP A 555 -20.03 -9.23 -4.36
N PRO A 556 -20.43 -8.07 -4.91
CA PRO A 556 -21.09 -6.97 -4.22
C PRO A 556 -20.83 -6.72 -2.75
N GLU A 557 -21.39 -7.66 -2.00
CA GLU A 557 -21.97 -7.43 -0.70
C GLU A 557 -21.22 -8.22 0.38
N GLN A 558 -20.34 -9.15 -0.02
CA GLN A 558 -19.46 -9.88 0.89
C GLN A 558 -18.24 -9.02 1.24
N GLN A 559 -17.78 -8.99 2.49
CA GLN A 559 -16.73 -8.04 2.92
C GLN A 559 -15.29 -8.42 2.48
N ASP A 560 -15.09 -9.57 1.81
CA ASP A 560 -13.77 -10.19 1.57
C ASP A 560 -13.55 -10.65 0.10
N TRP A 561 -13.55 -9.73 -0.87
CA TRP A 561 -13.55 -10.02 -2.32
C TRP A 561 -12.46 -9.20 -3.03
N ALA A 562 -11.27 -9.22 -2.42
CA ALA A 562 -10.17 -8.34 -2.75
C ALA A 562 -9.67 -8.48 -4.20
N LEU A 563 -9.70 -9.70 -4.78
CA LEU A 563 -9.22 -9.93 -6.15
C LEU A 563 -10.19 -9.42 -7.22
N TYR A 564 -11.51 -9.68 -7.09
CA TYR A 564 -12.49 -9.16 -8.04
C TYR A 564 -12.61 -7.63 -7.97
N ARG A 565 -12.53 -7.06 -6.76
CA ARG A 565 -12.46 -5.60 -6.59
C ARG A 565 -11.23 -5.01 -7.27
N ALA A 566 -10.05 -5.59 -7.05
CA ALA A 566 -8.83 -5.16 -7.73
C ALA A 566 -8.98 -5.30 -9.25
N PHE A 567 -9.52 -6.42 -9.72
CA PHE A 567 -9.79 -6.64 -11.14
C PHE A 567 -10.67 -5.52 -11.74
N CYS A 568 -11.77 -5.14 -11.10
CA CYS A 568 -12.71 -4.15 -11.65
C CYS A 568 -12.31 -2.68 -11.41
N GLN A 569 -11.49 -2.37 -10.41
CA GLN A 569 -11.12 -1.00 -10.03
C GLN A 569 -9.60 -0.80 -10.03
N PRO A 570 -8.89 -1.02 -11.15
CA PRO A 570 -7.51 -0.57 -11.29
C PRO A 570 -7.44 0.97 -11.25
N PRO A 571 -6.25 1.56 -11.06
CA PRO A 571 -6.02 3.01 -11.05
C PRO A 571 -6.76 3.84 -12.09
N TYR A 572 -6.79 3.35 -13.33
CA TYR A 572 -7.41 4.04 -14.46
C TYR A 572 -8.87 3.63 -14.71
N GLY A 573 -9.44 2.78 -13.85
CA GLY A 573 -10.73 2.14 -14.05
C GLY A 573 -10.71 1.10 -15.17
N LEU A 574 -11.45 0.01 -15.00
CA LEU A 574 -11.58 -0.99 -16.06
C LEU A 574 -12.72 -0.57 -17.02
N HIS A 575 -12.48 -0.62 -18.33
CA HIS A 575 -13.43 -0.12 -19.33
C HIS A 575 -13.91 -1.23 -20.26
N PHE A 576 -14.97 -1.91 -19.85
CA PHE A 576 -15.75 -2.78 -20.74
C PHE A 576 -16.94 -2.01 -21.34
N PRO A 577 -17.11 -1.97 -22.67
CA PRO A 577 -18.25 -1.34 -23.32
C PRO A 577 -19.61 -1.87 -22.84
N GLY A 578 -19.67 -3.13 -22.42
CA GLY A 578 -20.86 -3.80 -21.87
C GLY A 578 -21.05 -3.68 -20.35
N GLY A 579 -20.27 -2.84 -19.66
CA GLY A 579 -20.45 -2.55 -18.23
C GLY A 579 -20.17 -3.75 -17.30
N ALA A 580 -20.84 -3.76 -16.15
CA ALA A 580 -20.55 -4.68 -15.04
C ALA A 580 -20.84 -6.16 -15.36
N GLU A 581 -21.82 -6.46 -16.22
CA GLU A 581 -22.13 -7.84 -16.61
C GLU A 581 -21.03 -8.44 -17.48
N GLN A 582 -20.52 -7.67 -18.45
CA GLN A 582 -19.38 -8.09 -19.26
C GLN A 582 -18.12 -8.27 -18.38
N ALA A 583 -17.92 -7.40 -17.39
CA ALA A 583 -16.82 -7.55 -16.44
C ALA A 583 -16.86 -8.87 -15.66
N ARG A 584 -18.03 -9.26 -15.15
CA ARG A 584 -18.22 -10.55 -14.45
C ARG A 584 -17.97 -11.73 -15.38
N GLN A 585 -18.51 -11.70 -16.59
CA GLN A 585 -18.31 -12.77 -17.56
C GLN A 585 -16.83 -12.98 -17.91
N VAL A 586 -16.11 -11.88 -18.18
CA VAL A 586 -14.68 -11.92 -18.50
C VAL A 586 -13.86 -12.36 -17.28
N TYR A 587 -14.24 -11.92 -16.09
CA TYR A 587 -13.59 -12.36 -14.86
C TYR A 587 -13.75 -13.87 -14.63
N GLY A 588 -14.96 -14.42 -14.81
CA GLY A 588 -15.20 -15.86 -14.72
C GLY A 588 -14.38 -16.66 -15.75
N GLN A 589 -14.28 -16.16 -16.99
CA GLN A 589 -13.41 -16.76 -18.01
C GLN A 589 -11.93 -16.71 -17.59
N TRP A 590 -11.49 -15.62 -17.00
CA TRP A 590 -10.12 -15.45 -16.50
C TRP A 590 -9.82 -16.40 -15.33
N LEU A 591 -10.73 -16.55 -14.38
CA LEU A 591 -10.59 -17.52 -13.28
C LEU A 591 -10.52 -18.96 -13.77
N ASP A 592 -11.36 -19.33 -14.74
CA ASP A 592 -11.32 -20.65 -15.36
C ASP A 592 -9.97 -20.88 -16.08
N LEU A 593 -9.50 -19.88 -16.82
CA LEU A 593 -8.20 -19.93 -17.50
C LEU A 593 -7.04 -20.13 -16.52
N LEU A 594 -7.08 -19.46 -15.37
CA LEU A 594 -6.08 -19.60 -14.30
C LEU A 594 -6.16 -20.96 -13.58
N GLY A 595 -7.26 -21.69 -13.75
CA GLY A 595 -7.51 -22.96 -13.05
C GLY A 595 -7.99 -22.76 -11.61
N LEU A 596 -8.58 -21.61 -11.29
CA LEU A 596 -9.19 -21.31 -9.98
C LEU A 596 -10.61 -21.91 -9.88
N ASP A 597 -10.71 -23.23 -10.03
CA ASP A 597 -11.97 -23.97 -9.87
C ASP A 597 -12.05 -24.62 -8.49
N LEU A 598 -12.93 -24.10 -7.63
CA LEU A 598 -13.08 -24.58 -6.25
C LEU A 598 -13.41 -26.07 -6.14
N GLN A 599 -14.04 -26.67 -7.15
CA GLN A 599 -14.33 -28.11 -7.16
C GLN A 599 -13.07 -28.95 -7.40
N GLN A 600 -12.07 -28.39 -8.07
CA GLN A 600 -10.79 -29.04 -8.40
C GLN A 600 -9.70 -28.79 -7.35
N GLN A 601 -10.05 -28.11 -6.24
CA GLN A 601 -9.19 -27.86 -5.08
C GLN A 601 -7.80 -27.26 -5.44
N PRO A 602 -7.75 -26.07 -6.06
CA PRO A 602 -6.50 -25.44 -6.44
C PRO A 602 -5.70 -25.03 -5.20
N GLN A 603 -4.38 -25.11 -5.32
CA GLN A 603 -3.43 -24.64 -4.30
C GLN A 603 -2.90 -23.27 -4.72
N VAL A 604 -3.07 -22.27 -3.87
CA VAL A 604 -2.68 -20.89 -4.16
C VAL A 604 -1.59 -20.43 -3.19
N ILE A 605 -0.52 -19.85 -3.74
CA ILE A 605 0.55 -19.21 -2.97
C ILE A 605 0.55 -17.72 -3.27
N ASN A 606 0.47 -16.91 -2.23
CA ASN A 606 0.69 -15.47 -2.25
C ASN A 606 2.19 -15.16 -2.06
N TRP A 607 2.74 -14.32 -2.93
CA TRP A 607 4.17 -13.95 -2.95
C TRP A 607 4.42 -12.51 -2.48
N VAL A 608 3.39 -11.79 -2.05
CA VAL A 608 3.46 -10.39 -1.61
C VAL A 608 2.78 -10.16 -0.26
N GLY A 609 2.52 -11.23 0.52
CA GLY A 609 1.80 -11.15 1.80
C GLY A 609 2.52 -10.39 2.92
N ASP A 610 3.84 -10.18 2.78
CA ASP A 610 4.70 -9.44 3.71
C ASP A 610 4.89 -7.95 3.32
N LEU A 611 4.37 -7.54 2.17
CA LEU A 611 4.36 -6.13 1.74
C LEU A 611 3.12 -5.45 2.33
N GLU A 612 3.22 -4.95 3.57
CA GLU A 612 2.11 -4.25 4.26
C GLU A 612 1.54 -3.09 3.43
N LEU A 613 0.21 -3.09 3.27
CA LEU A 613 -0.64 -2.08 2.60
C LEU A 613 -0.90 -0.82 3.45
N ASP A 614 -0.14 -0.60 4.53
CA ASP A 614 -0.37 0.53 5.43
C ASP A 614 0.33 1.80 4.91
N CYS A 615 -0.42 2.61 4.17
CA CYS A 615 -0.05 3.93 3.64
C CYS A 615 0.19 5.01 4.73
N GLN A 616 0.46 4.61 5.98
CA GLN A 616 0.85 5.49 7.09
C GLN A 616 2.28 5.24 7.62
N ALA A 617 3.05 4.29 7.07
CA ALA A 617 4.40 4.02 7.56
C ALA A 617 5.42 5.11 7.14
N PRO A 618 6.20 5.68 8.08
CA PRO A 618 7.23 6.67 7.75
C PRO A 618 8.48 5.99 7.16
N ALA A 619 8.84 6.37 5.93
CA ALA A 619 10.12 6.10 5.27
C ALA A 619 10.56 4.62 5.24
N MET A 620 10.27 3.97 4.12
CA MET A 620 10.65 2.58 3.80
C MET A 620 12.13 2.31 4.12
N GLY A 621 12.35 1.38 5.06
CA GLY A 621 13.65 0.77 5.27
C GLY A 621 13.93 -0.32 4.21
N PRO A 622 15.19 -0.68 3.96
CA PRO A 622 15.59 -1.66 2.95
C PRO A 622 15.13 -3.11 3.22
N HIS A 623 14.68 -3.40 4.43
CA HIS A 623 14.01 -4.66 4.81
C HIS A 623 12.54 -4.73 4.36
N TRP A 624 12.00 -3.64 3.80
CA TRP A 624 10.63 -3.52 3.25
C TRP A 624 10.61 -3.27 1.73
N LEU A 625 11.77 -3.26 1.06
CA LEU A 625 11.82 -3.15 -0.41
C LEU A 625 11.27 -4.43 -1.04
N PRO A 626 10.30 -4.34 -1.97
CA PRO A 626 9.82 -5.50 -2.71
C PRO A 626 10.96 -6.32 -3.31
N TRP A 627 10.75 -7.62 -3.37
CA TRP A 627 11.68 -8.53 -4.04
C TRP A 627 11.75 -8.29 -5.56
N SER A 628 10.89 -7.43 -6.12
CA SER A 628 10.99 -6.91 -7.49
C SER A 628 10.54 -5.46 -7.61
N GLU A 629 11.26 -4.67 -8.42
CA GLU A 629 10.86 -3.30 -8.81
C GLU A 629 9.54 -3.24 -9.58
N TYR A 630 9.06 -4.39 -10.10
CA TYR A 630 7.73 -4.48 -10.69
C TYR A 630 6.65 -3.96 -9.74
N PHE A 631 6.80 -4.19 -8.43
CA PHE A 631 5.81 -3.86 -7.42
C PHE A 631 5.90 -2.42 -6.90
N ASP A 632 6.95 -1.67 -7.21
CA ASP A 632 7.19 -0.33 -6.66
C ASP A 632 6.03 0.63 -7.01
N GLU A 633 5.48 0.46 -8.20
CA GLU A 633 4.35 1.21 -8.76
C GLU A 633 3.03 1.04 -7.95
N GLY A 634 2.64 -0.19 -7.62
CA GLY A 634 1.39 -0.47 -6.91
C GLY A 634 1.41 -0.17 -5.41
N LEU A 635 2.59 -0.08 -4.79
CA LEU A 635 2.74 0.16 -3.35
C LEU A 635 2.29 1.56 -2.89
N GLU A 636 2.19 2.53 -3.80
CA GLU A 636 1.88 3.90 -3.42
C GLU A 636 0.41 4.10 -3.00
N TRP A 637 -0.55 3.30 -3.53
CA TRP A 637 -1.97 3.50 -3.22
C TRP A 637 -2.96 2.39 -3.62
N TRP A 638 -2.70 1.59 -4.66
CA TRP A 638 -3.66 0.58 -5.17
C TRP A 638 -3.45 -0.83 -4.60
N GLY A 639 -2.24 -1.13 -4.16
CA GLY A 639 -1.81 -2.45 -3.71
C GLY A 639 -1.07 -3.24 -4.80
N VAL A 640 -0.56 -4.41 -4.42
CA VAL A 640 0.23 -5.27 -5.31
C VAL A 640 -0.26 -6.70 -5.24
N TRP A 641 -0.20 -7.41 -6.36
CA TRP A 641 -0.65 -8.78 -6.49
C TRP A 641 0.43 -9.64 -7.10
N CYS A 642 0.69 -10.81 -6.52
CA CYS A 642 1.49 -11.85 -7.13
C CYS A 642 1.08 -13.21 -6.56
N LEU A 643 0.39 -14.01 -7.36
CA LEU A 643 -0.13 -15.31 -6.96
C LEU A 643 0.37 -16.39 -7.91
N THR A 644 0.62 -17.59 -7.37
CA THR A 644 0.71 -18.80 -8.17
C THR A 644 -0.42 -19.76 -7.82
N VAL A 645 -1.07 -20.30 -8.85
CA VAL A 645 -2.24 -21.18 -8.75
C VAL A 645 -1.88 -22.52 -9.37
N TRP A 646 -1.80 -23.56 -8.54
CA TRP A 646 -1.64 -24.94 -9.00
C TRP A 646 -2.99 -25.64 -9.03
N ASN A 647 -3.41 -26.11 -10.21
CA ASN A 647 -4.59 -26.94 -10.36
C ASN A 647 -4.17 -28.41 -10.59
N PRO A 648 -4.41 -29.32 -9.61
CA PRO A 648 -3.95 -30.70 -9.70
C PRO A 648 -4.70 -31.53 -10.75
N VAL A 649 -5.95 -31.18 -11.06
CA VAL A 649 -6.80 -31.90 -12.03
C VAL A 649 -6.38 -31.57 -13.46
N ARG A 650 -6.20 -30.28 -13.76
CA ARG A 650 -5.77 -29.79 -15.08
C ARG A 650 -4.26 -29.95 -15.31
N ARG A 651 -3.50 -30.22 -14.24
CA ARG A 651 -2.03 -30.18 -14.21
C ARG A 651 -1.43 -28.89 -14.76
N THR A 652 -2.06 -27.76 -14.42
CA THR A 652 -1.61 -26.43 -14.84
C THR A 652 -1.15 -25.61 -13.64
N LEU A 653 -0.02 -24.93 -13.80
CA LEU A 653 0.49 -23.91 -12.89
C LEU A 653 0.33 -22.54 -13.56
N SER A 654 -0.58 -21.73 -13.03
CA SER A 654 -0.79 -20.35 -13.48
C SER A 654 -0.05 -19.40 -12.55
N VAL A 655 0.52 -18.34 -13.09
CA VAL A 655 1.20 -17.29 -12.33
C VAL A 655 0.60 -15.97 -12.77
N LEU A 656 0.16 -15.15 -11.82
CA LEU A 656 -0.42 -13.83 -12.10
C LEU A 656 0.22 -12.76 -11.23
N ALA A 657 0.34 -11.55 -11.76
CA ALA A 657 0.78 -10.40 -11.01
C ALA A 657 0.10 -9.11 -11.50
N ALA A 658 -0.02 -8.14 -10.61
CA ALA A 658 -0.44 -6.78 -10.94
C ALA A 658 0.25 -5.78 -10.03
N SER A 659 0.66 -4.66 -10.63
CA SER A 659 1.24 -3.50 -9.97
C SER A 659 1.01 -2.30 -10.89
N ALA A 660 0.36 -1.26 -10.39
CA ALA A 660 0.01 -0.08 -11.19
C ALA A 660 -0.15 1.16 -10.30
N THR A 661 0.23 2.33 -10.84
CA THR A 661 0.05 3.68 -10.25
C THR A 661 -0.91 4.53 -11.09
N ASP A 662 -1.20 5.75 -10.59
CA ASP A 662 -1.96 6.82 -11.27
C ASP A 662 -1.26 7.29 -12.54
#